data_AF-A0A6C0KVP6-F1
#
_entry.id   AF-A0A6C0KVP6-F1
#
_cell.length_a   1.000
_cell.length_b   1.000
_cell.length_c   1.000
_cell.angle_alpha   90.00
_cell.angle_beta   90.00
_cell.angle_gamma   90.00
#
_symmetry.space_group_name_H-M   'P 1'
#
loop_
_entity.id
_entity.type
_entity.pdbx_description
1 polymer ?
#
loop_
_entity_poly.entity_id
_entity_poly.type
_entity_poly.pdbx_seq_one_letter_code
_entity_poly.pdbx_strand_id
1 'polypeptide(L)'
;MGQSSAIMKSKSKDKSKDKSKDKKINRKKRGGAGVITKESDISDYQPPNLPIFALSDSYKGSHGFMYPKNSLKLIAYGEPRGPITIEEKPIGIETRIVVYGIRYLIENYINKPMTTEHFLLIKKFFEEHGGIFGKYPFLEKKFKDLIGKKAPIKIYALEEGTVILPHTPVYKIEAEGEYAPFVTYFETLLTMIWYPMSVATLSKCCRDSIEATFETIKVPEKSHWYIDFMLQDFGFRGCTCVEQSIIGGAAHLLNFKGSDTMSASFYTQFYLNNGINTAESIPASEHSVMTSYKTEKEAMVEIMKEFGHRLFAMVMDSYNYEYSLTRVFPSALQEYLNYLGTSPPPPPPASLSQNTNDHEELPQTAQLPKILGRPTTASTLRDAYNSSVLKAQNTRLANNNVISRGRGGGSDNITFYPINIGGKPFEKENRLIYSLGNSNLLPEKFKIVFRPDSGNPYIAVIQALESGLRIFGIDEANSHINGSMKYIAVKNAGVIQGDGINVFTLRCILKVITGQEITEPDRNSIGIKKTEELDEAIKMMEKLTNNEWAFSPLSVAFGMGGGLLQKINRDTVNFATKLCYARLEGETGRNIMKDPVTDPTKRSLPGDLSVYVDENDNNTPKTYPKDLYDGQKEDMLKLVFDGTADGMKDEILLKPFDTIRNNVKTNWKNLVSVSSKINATEFPKNYKKLQYGISKELKKLQDQKGAENAKSINEAGKSHVQYIEIENIKSIDLTTQTDQLSKALSPAKQSGGKSHHHRRRPNSAPVKTKSKSRKN
;
A
#
# COMPACT_ATOMS: atom_id res chain seq x y z
N MET A 1 94.25 15.54 35.49
CA MET A 1 92.78 15.37 35.46
C MET A 1 92.20 16.70 34.95
N GLY A 2 91.96 16.87 33.64
CA GLY A 2 90.67 16.73 32.93
C GLY A 2 89.97 18.11 32.84
N GLN A 3 90.06 18.99 31.82
CA GLN A 3 89.91 18.96 30.33
C GLN A 3 88.48 18.63 29.85
N SER A 4 87.84 19.27 28.84
CA SER A 4 88.10 20.45 27.99
C SER A 4 86.90 20.62 27.02
N SER A 5 86.67 21.86 26.53
CA SER A 5 86.15 22.29 25.20
C SER A 5 84.67 22.01 24.80
N ALA A 6 83.83 23.02 24.45
CA ALA A 6 83.87 23.97 23.31
C ALA A 6 83.35 23.29 22.00
N ILE A 7 82.63 23.86 21.01
CA ILE A 7 82.35 25.23 20.50
C ILE A 7 81.23 25.03 19.41
N MET A 8 80.16 25.85 19.31
CA MET A 8 79.99 27.03 18.42
C MET A 8 79.81 26.66 16.91
N LYS A 9 78.81 27.13 16.13
CA LYS A 9 78.42 28.51 15.72
C LYS A 9 77.09 28.40 14.92
N SER A 10 76.04 29.20 15.17
CA SER A 10 75.79 30.61 14.78
C SER A 10 75.63 30.80 13.25
N LYS A 11 74.60 31.43 12.66
CA LYS A 11 74.18 32.85 12.79
C LYS A 11 72.95 33.12 11.88
N SER A 12 71.90 33.80 12.35
CA SER A 12 71.52 35.23 12.14
C SER A 12 70.56 35.48 10.95
N LYS A 13 69.32 35.92 11.19
CA LYS A 13 68.83 37.33 11.21
C LYS A 13 69.20 38.15 9.95
N ASP A 14 68.21 38.47 9.10
CA ASP A 14 67.58 39.80 8.95
C ASP A 14 66.64 39.79 7.71
N LYS A 15 65.34 40.08 7.93
CA LYS A 15 64.59 41.27 7.47
C LYS A 15 64.60 41.54 5.95
N SER A 16 63.43 41.39 5.34
CA SER A 16 62.71 42.52 4.69
C SER A 16 61.37 42.09 4.11
N LYS A 17 60.33 42.91 4.35
CA LYS A 17 59.34 43.47 3.39
C LYS A 17 58.72 42.50 2.36
N ASP A 18 57.44 42.50 2.03
CA ASP A 18 56.40 43.52 2.11
C ASP A 18 55.05 42.83 1.79
N LYS A 19 54.01 43.49 2.26
CA LYS A 19 52.59 43.48 1.88
C LYS A 19 52.04 42.42 0.90
N SER A 20 51.04 41.74 1.46
CA SER A 20 49.78 41.30 0.85
C SER A 20 49.25 42.16 -0.31
N LYS A 21 48.95 41.54 -1.46
CA LYS A 21 47.59 41.20 -1.93
C LYS A 21 47.61 40.62 -3.36
N ASP A 22 46.62 39.75 -3.59
CA ASP A 22 46.06 39.29 -4.87
C ASP A 22 46.82 38.27 -5.72
N LYS A 23 46.30 37.02 -5.75
CA LYS A 23 45.51 36.50 -6.88
C LYS A 23 45.07 35.05 -6.69
N LYS A 24 43.81 34.81 -7.04
CA LYS A 24 43.16 33.50 -7.25
C LYS A 24 44.04 32.53 -8.04
N ILE A 25 44.23 31.31 -7.54
CA ILE A 25 44.57 30.14 -8.37
C ILE A 25 43.75 28.93 -7.91
N ASN A 26 42.92 28.44 -8.85
CA ASN A 26 42.24 27.15 -8.85
C ASN A 26 43.16 26.01 -8.42
N ARG A 27 42.83 25.32 -7.31
CA ARG A 27 43.36 23.98 -7.04
C ARG A 27 42.32 22.93 -7.37
N LYS A 28 42.47 22.38 -8.60
CA LYS A 28 42.03 21.04 -8.99
C LYS A 28 42.35 20.06 -7.85
N LYS A 29 41.34 19.47 -7.21
CA LYS A 29 41.52 18.30 -6.36
C LYS A 29 41.83 17.10 -7.27
N ARG A 30 43.12 16.75 -7.35
CA ARG A 30 43.59 15.46 -7.84
C ARG A 30 43.24 14.39 -6.81
N GLY A 31 42.82 13.23 -7.32
CA GLY A 31 42.42 12.07 -6.53
C GLY A 31 43.52 11.54 -5.62
N GLY A 32 43.10 11.15 -4.43
CA GLY A 32 43.75 10.16 -3.60
C GLY A 32 42.65 9.20 -3.15
N ALA A 33 42.88 7.90 -3.31
CA ALA A 33 42.00 6.86 -2.79
C ALA A 33 41.97 6.97 -1.25
N GLY A 34 41.00 7.70 -0.72
CA GLY A 34 40.78 7.85 0.71
C GLY A 34 39.96 6.68 1.21
N VAL A 35 40.55 5.88 2.11
CA VAL A 35 39.81 5.00 3.00
C VAL A 35 38.75 5.84 3.73
N ILE A 36 37.49 5.41 3.70
CA ILE A 36 36.37 6.03 4.41
C ILE A 36 36.76 6.05 5.91
N THR A 37 37.23 7.19 6.39
CA THR A 37 37.77 7.37 7.75
C THR A 37 37.00 8.43 8.53
N LYS A 38 35.86 8.89 8.03
CA LYS A 38 34.98 9.79 8.77
C LYS A 38 33.56 9.25 8.82
N GLU A 39 33.03 9.11 10.03
CA GLU A 39 31.63 8.80 10.34
C GLU A 39 30.64 9.77 9.69
N SER A 40 31.10 10.90 9.14
CA SER A 40 30.28 11.92 8.48
C SER A 40 29.79 11.60 7.06
N ASP A 41 30.21 10.49 6.43
CA ASP A 41 29.83 10.15 5.04
C ASP A 41 28.78 9.02 4.92
N ILE A 42 28.45 8.30 6.00
CA ILE A 42 27.46 7.20 5.97
C ILE A 42 26.02 7.71 6.19
N SER A 43 25.83 8.88 6.80
CA SER A 43 24.50 9.42 7.09
C SER A 43 23.63 9.61 5.85
N ASP A 44 24.25 9.89 4.70
CA ASP A 44 23.55 10.06 3.43
C ASP A 44 22.99 8.74 2.86
N TYR A 45 23.41 7.59 3.41
CA TYR A 45 22.99 6.25 2.99
C TYR A 45 22.03 5.57 3.97
N GLN A 46 21.32 6.35 4.80
CA GLN A 46 20.21 5.84 5.58
C GLN A 46 18.98 5.63 4.70
N PRO A 47 18.12 4.63 4.98
CA PRO A 47 16.85 4.46 4.27
C PRO A 47 16.08 5.78 4.20
N PRO A 48 15.56 6.17 3.01
CA PRO A 48 15.45 5.38 1.78
C PRO A 48 16.66 5.47 0.82
N ASN A 49 17.75 6.14 1.18
CA ASN A 49 18.88 6.44 0.29
C ASN A 49 19.96 5.34 0.23
N LEU A 50 19.58 4.07 0.38
CA LEU A 50 20.54 2.97 0.26
C LEU A 50 21.14 2.92 -1.17
N PRO A 51 22.41 2.49 -1.33
CA PRO A 51 22.99 2.30 -2.65
C PRO A 51 22.17 1.30 -3.46
N ILE A 52 21.80 1.64 -4.70
CA ILE A 52 20.92 0.82 -5.55
C ILE A 52 21.39 -0.64 -5.67
N PHE A 53 22.70 -0.86 -5.71
CA PHE A 53 23.26 -2.20 -5.82
C PHE A 53 23.25 -3.00 -4.50
N ALA A 54 22.87 -2.40 -3.37
CA ALA A 54 22.55 -3.13 -2.15
C ALA A 54 21.07 -3.58 -2.11
N LEU A 55 20.22 -3.09 -3.02
CA LEU A 55 18.78 -3.39 -3.08
C LEU A 55 18.50 -4.68 -3.86
N SER A 56 19.21 -5.75 -3.48
CA SER A 56 19.16 -7.05 -4.14
C SER A 56 19.36 -8.16 -3.13
N ASP A 57 18.77 -9.32 -3.39
CA ASP A 57 19.06 -10.51 -2.60
C ASP A 57 20.53 -10.92 -2.75
N SER A 58 21.15 -11.38 -1.66
CA SER A 58 22.60 -11.62 -1.59
C SER A 58 23.10 -12.54 -2.71
N TYR A 59 22.37 -13.63 -2.97
CA TYR A 59 22.75 -14.65 -3.96
C TYR A 59 22.90 -14.09 -5.38
N LYS A 60 22.21 -12.99 -5.70
CA LYS A 60 22.33 -12.29 -7.00
C LYS A 60 23.70 -11.65 -7.21
N GLY A 61 24.45 -11.33 -6.15
CA GLY A 61 25.85 -10.92 -6.24
C GLY A 61 26.72 -11.94 -6.98
N SER A 62 26.44 -13.23 -6.77
CA SER A 62 27.20 -14.34 -7.35
C SER A 62 26.73 -14.78 -8.73
N HIS A 63 25.52 -14.41 -9.17
CA HIS A 63 24.92 -14.90 -10.41
C HIS A 63 25.72 -14.58 -11.67
N GLY A 64 26.43 -13.45 -11.68
CA GLY A 64 27.30 -13.07 -12.81
C GLY A 64 28.36 -14.13 -13.15
N PHE A 65 28.73 -14.97 -12.18
CA PHE A 65 29.67 -16.07 -12.36
C PHE A 65 29.00 -17.42 -12.68
N MET A 66 27.68 -17.51 -12.49
CA MET A 66 26.89 -18.75 -12.65
C MET A 66 26.19 -18.82 -14.01
N TYR A 67 25.95 -17.68 -14.66
CA TYR A 67 25.44 -17.67 -16.02
C TYR A 67 26.40 -18.37 -16.98
N PRO A 68 25.89 -18.98 -18.08
CA PRO A 68 26.74 -19.51 -19.13
C PRO A 68 27.77 -18.48 -19.58
N LYS A 69 29.03 -18.90 -19.67
CA LYS A 69 30.11 -18.06 -20.21
C LYS A 69 29.67 -17.56 -21.59
N ASN A 70 29.92 -16.28 -21.87
CA ASN A 70 29.56 -15.61 -23.12
C ASN A 70 28.06 -15.32 -23.30
N SER A 71 27.30 -15.11 -22.22
CA SER A 71 25.95 -14.55 -22.30
C SER A 71 25.97 -13.11 -22.85
N LEU A 72 25.49 -12.91 -24.08
CA LEU A 72 25.50 -11.62 -24.80
C LEU A 72 24.21 -10.82 -24.63
N LYS A 73 23.09 -11.46 -24.32
CA LYS A 73 21.82 -10.78 -24.05
C LYS A 73 20.99 -11.62 -23.10
N LEU A 74 20.42 -10.99 -22.08
CA LEU A 74 19.42 -11.59 -21.21
C LEU A 74 18.17 -10.72 -21.22
N ILE A 75 16.99 -11.35 -21.13
CA ILE A 75 15.71 -10.66 -20.98
C ILE A 75 14.93 -11.36 -19.88
N ALA A 76 14.38 -10.57 -18.96
CA ALA A 76 13.41 -11.02 -17.97
C ALA A 76 12.15 -10.15 -18.00
N TYR A 77 11.07 -10.65 -17.44
CA TYR A 77 9.79 -9.96 -17.35
C TYR A 77 9.15 -10.15 -15.98
N GLY A 78 8.27 -9.23 -15.57
CA GLY A 78 7.46 -9.35 -14.37
C GLY A 78 5.97 -9.49 -14.72
N GLU A 79 5.27 -10.43 -14.09
CA GLU A 79 3.83 -10.67 -14.31
C GLU A 79 3.09 -10.97 -12.98
N PRO A 80 1.82 -10.59 -12.85
CA PRO A 80 0.89 -11.29 -11.96
C PRO A 80 0.50 -12.65 -12.56
N ARG A 81 0.55 -13.72 -11.78
CA ARG A 81 0.21 -15.09 -12.23
C ARG A 81 -1.18 -15.54 -11.79
N GLY A 82 -1.86 -14.75 -10.97
CA GLY A 82 -3.18 -15.06 -10.47
C GLY A 82 -4.03 -13.80 -10.32
N PRO A 83 -5.36 -13.97 -10.19
CA PRO A 83 -6.26 -12.89 -9.79
C PRO A 83 -5.93 -12.42 -8.38
N ILE A 84 -6.56 -11.32 -7.97
CA ILE A 84 -6.41 -10.81 -6.62
C ILE A 84 -7.02 -11.76 -5.57
N THR A 85 -6.25 -12.00 -4.52
CA THR A 85 -6.65 -12.83 -3.37
C THR A 85 -6.35 -12.15 -2.05
N ILE A 86 -7.27 -12.27 -1.09
CA ILE A 86 -7.10 -11.80 0.28
C ILE A 86 -7.18 -13.02 1.18
N GLU A 87 -6.13 -13.25 1.98
CA GLU A 87 -5.99 -14.46 2.80
C GLU A 87 -6.16 -15.74 1.95
N GLU A 88 -5.55 -15.74 0.76
CA GLU A 88 -5.61 -16.81 -0.27
C GLU A 88 -7.01 -17.08 -0.87
N LYS A 89 -8.01 -16.27 -0.53
CA LYS A 89 -9.36 -16.35 -1.10
C LYS A 89 -9.51 -15.35 -2.25
N PRO A 90 -9.98 -15.78 -3.44
CA PRO A 90 -10.24 -14.85 -4.54
C PRO A 90 -11.38 -13.89 -4.19
N ILE A 91 -11.29 -12.65 -4.68
CA ILE A 91 -12.38 -11.68 -4.55
C ILE A 91 -13.44 -11.96 -5.62
N GLY A 92 -14.37 -12.86 -5.31
CA GLY A 92 -15.38 -13.30 -6.27
C GLY A 92 -14.73 -13.92 -7.52
N ILE A 93 -15.14 -13.46 -8.69
CA ILE A 93 -14.61 -13.86 -10.01
C ILE A 93 -13.78 -12.75 -10.65
N GLU A 94 -13.33 -11.75 -9.87
CA GLU A 94 -12.52 -10.67 -10.40
C GLU A 94 -11.14 -11.19 -10.80
N THR A 95 -10.72 -10.85 -12.01
CA THR A 95 -9.46 -11.27 -12.60
C THR A 95 -8.62 -10.11 -13.10
N ARG A 96 -9.23 -8.94 -13.27
CA ARG A 96 -8.57 -7.73 -13.72
C ARG A 96 -7.63 -7.22 -12.64
N ILE A 97 -6.50 -6.68 -13.09
CA ILE A 97 -5.44 -6.16 -12.23
C ILE A 97 -5.04 -4.78 -12.73
N VAL A 98 -4.96 -3.81 -11.83
CA VAL A 98 -4.50 -2.46 -12.12
C VAL A 98 -2.97 -2.42 -12.08
N VAL A 99 -2.35 -1.91 -13.14
CA VAL A 99 -0.91 -1.69 -13.22
C VAL A 99 -0.55 -0.31 -12.65
N TYR A 100 0.29 -0.27 -11.63
CA TYR A 100 0.74 0.97 -11.00
C TYR A 100 2.04 0.77 -10.20
N GLY A 101 2.92 1.77 -10.16
CA GLY A 101 4.08 1.84 -9.28
C GLY A 101 5.46 1.73 -9.93
N ILE A 102 5.54 1.47 -11.24
CA ILE A 102 6.83 1.37 -11.95
C ILE A 102 7.57 2.72 -11.96
N ARG A 103 6.85 3.84 -12.08
CA ARG A 103 7.42 5.19 -12.01
C ARG A 103 8.16 5.39 -10.70
N TYR A 104 7.54 5.02 -9.59
CA TYR A 104 8.12 5.18 -8.27
C TYR A 104 9.46 4.44 -8.15
N LEU A 105 9.52 3.17 -8.60
CA LEU A 105 10.74 2.37 -8.55
C LEU A 105 11.84 2.97 -9.44
N ILE A 106 11.48 3.46 -10.62
CA ILE A 106 12.45 4.05 -11.55
C ILE A 106 13.01 5.35 -10.99
N GLU A 107 12.16 6.29 -10.57
CA GLU A 107 12.58 7.60 -10.09
C GLU A 107 13.42 7.51 -8.81
N ASN A 108 12.96 6.73 -7.84
CA ASN A 108 13.55 6.72 -6.50
C ASN A 108 14.76 5.81 -6.38
N TYR A 109 14.93 4.83 -7.29
CA TYR A 109 16.00 3.85 -7.16
C TYR A 109 16.82 3.67 -8.43
N ILE A 110 16.18 3.40 -9.58
CA ILE A 110 16.89 2.97 -10.81
C ILE A 110 17.57 4.14 -11.53
N ASN A 111 16.93 5.31 -11.55
CA ASN A 111 17.40 6.49 -12.27
C ASN A 111 18.54 7.25 -11.54
N LYS A 112 19.30 6.56 -10.70
CA LYS A 112 20.40 7.13 -9.91
C LYS A 112 21.74 6.63 -10.44
N PRO A 113 22.74 7.51 -10.66
CA PRO A 113 24.08 7.07 -11.04
C PRO A 113 24.82 6.43 -9.86
N MET A 114 25.76 5.53 -10.16
CA MET A 114 26.71 5.03 -9.16
C MET A 114 27.70 6.14 -8.79
N THR A 115 27.84 6.47 -7.51
CA THR A 115 28.89 7.38 -7.02
C THR A 115 30.15 6.60 -6.66
N THR A 116 31.27 7.30 -6.47
CA THR A 116 32.51 6.64 -6.03
C THR A 116 32.32 6.05 -4.63
N GLU A 117 31.63 6.79 -3.76
CA GLU A 117 31.31 6.45 -2.39
C GLU A 117 30.38 5.22 -2.33
N HIS A 118 29.34 5.16 -3.17
CA HIS A 118 28.49 3.97 -3.33
C HIS A 118 29.32 2.73 -3.63
N PHE A 119 30.20 2.82 -4.63
CA PHE A 119 31.02 1.68 -5.04
C PHE A 119 31.94 1.21 -3.91
N LEU A 120 32.60 2.14 -3.22
CA LEU A 120 33.50 1.80 -2.11
C LEU A 120 32.75 1.12 -0.94
N LEU A 121 31.55 1.60 -0.60
CA LEU A 121 30.71 0.98 0.41
C LEU A 121 30.25 -0.42 -0.01
N ILE A 122 29.76 -0.58 -1.24
CA ILE A 122 29.34 -1.88 -1.78
C ILE A 122 30.50 -2.87 -1.83
N LYS A 123 31.69 -2.42 -2.25
CA LYS A 123 32.89 -3.24 -2.26
C LYS A 123 33.22 -3.74 -0.86
N LYS A 124 33.27 -2.83 0.11
CA LYS A 124 33.54 -3.19 1.51
C LYS A 124 32.48 -4.16 2.05
N PHE A 125 31.20 -3.89 1.75
CA PHE A 125 30.11 -4.78 2.11
C PHE A 125 30.36 -6.20 1.60
N PHE A 126 30.59 -6.40 0.29
CA PHE A 126 30.84 -7.76 -0.24
C PHE A 126 32.16 -8.39 0.23
N GLU A 127 33.17 -7.60 0.60
CA GLU A 127 34.40 -8.11 1.24
C GLU A 127 34.13 -8.79 2.58
N GLU A 128 33.15 -8.30 3.34
CA GLU A 128 32.82 -8.78 4.68
C GLU A 128 31.56 -9.67 4.71
N HIS A 129 30.65 -9.54 3.73
CA HIS A 129 29.30 -10.15 3.76
C HIS A 129 29.29 -11.68 3.82
N GLY A 130 30.31 -12.34 3.28
CA GLY A 130 30.43 -13.80 3.37
C GLY A 130 30.90 -14.29 4.75
N GLY A 131 31.34 -13.38 5.63
CA GLY A 131 31.73 -13.68 7.01
C GLY A 131 32.76 -14.81 7.10
N ILE A 132 32.42 -15.87 7.84
CA ILE A 132 33.27 -17.05 8.03
C ILE A 132 33.50 -17.86 6.74
N PHE A 133 32.71 -17.62 5.69
CA PHE A 133 32.82 -18.30 4.40
C PHE A 133 33.73 -17.55 3.41
N GLY A 134 34.37 -16.45 3.85
CA GLY A 134 35.29 -15.64 3.05
C GLY A 134 34.60 -14.49 2.31
N LYS A 135 35.32 -13.85 1.38
CA LYS A 135 34.81 -12.74 0.57
C LYS A 135 33.61 -13.21 -0.27
N TYR A 136 32.51 -12.46 -0.23
CA TYR A 136 31.34 -12.76 -1.03
C TYR A 136 31.60 -12.38 -2.50
N PRO A 137 31.37 -13.28 -3.47
CA PRO A 137 31.65 -13.00 -4.86
C PRO A 137 30.66 -11.99 -5.44
N PHE A 138 31.19 -10.97 -6.13
CA PHE A 138 30.42 -10.01 -6.91
C PHE A 138 31.23 -9.50 -8.10
N LEU A 139 30.57 -8.93 -9.11
CA LEU A 139 31.20 -8.40 -10.33
C LEU A 139 31.93 -7.06 -10.08
N GLU A 140 32.95 -7.06 -9.22
CA GLU A 140 33.64 -5.85 -8.70
C GLU A 140 34.05 -4.88 -9.82
N LYS A 141 34.72 -5.39 -10.87
CA LYS A 141 35.13 -4.57 -12.03
C LYS A 141 33.93 -3.89 -12.70
N LYS A 142 32.85 -4.65 -12.95
CA LYS A 142 31.66 -4.12 -13.62
C LYS A 142 30.99 -3.04 -12.79
N PHE A 143 30.91 -3.22 -11.47
CA PHE A 143 30.36 -2.22 -10.55
C PHE A 143 31.20 -0.94 -10.55
N LYS A 144 32.54 -1.08 -10.59
CA LYS A 144 33.47 0.05 -10.67
C LYS A 144 33.32 0.83 -11.98
N ASP A 145 33.13 0.14 -13.10
CA ASP A 145 32.99 0.75 -14.43
C ASP A 145 31.70 1.57 -14.59
N LEU A 146 30.77 1.46 -13.63
CA LEU A 146 29.54 2.22 -13.55
C LEU A 146 29.66 3.53 -12.78
N ILE A 147 30.77 3.82 -12.10
CA ILE A 147 30.95 5.10 -11.41
C ILE A 147 30.69 6.26 -12.40
N GLY A 148 29.78 7.16 -12.03
CA GLY A 148 29.30 8.27 -12.84
C GLY A 148 28.21 7.92 -13.86
N LYS A 149 27.79 6.65 -13.95
CA LYS A 149 26.80 6.14 -14.90
C LYS A 149 25.62 5.49 -14.16
N LYS A 150 24.47 5.43 -14.83
CA LYS A 150 23.32 4.65 -14.35
C LYS A 150 23.47 3.17 -14.75
N ALA A 151 22.59 2.33 -14.22
CA ALA A 151 22.55 0.91 -14.57
C ALA A 151 22.34 0.74 -16.10
N PRO A 152 23.19 -0.03 -16.81
CA PRO A 152 23.14 -0.20 -18.25
C PRO A 152 22.10 -1.28 -18.62
N ILE A 153 20.86 -1.01 -18.24
CA ILE A 153 19.70 -1.86 -18.48
C ILE A 153 18.65 -1.06 -19.23
N LYS A 154 17.81 -1.74 -20.00
CA LYS A 154 16.59 -1.17 -20.55
C LYS A 154 15.39 -1.75 -19.85
N ILE A 155 14.44 -0.91 -19.49
CA ILE A 155 13.16 -1.32 -18.91
C ILE A 155 12.07 -0.84 -19.85
N TYR A 156 11.22 -1.77 -20.23
CA TYR A 156 9.97 -1.54 -20.93
C TYR A 156 8.83 -1.80 -19.97
N ALA A 157 7.79 -0.98 -19.96
CA ALA A 157 6.67 -1.16 -19.04
C ALA A 157 5.34 -0.79 -19.70
N LEU A 158 4.27 -1.36 -19.19
CA LEU A 158 2.92 -0.88 -19.48
C LEU A 158 2.72 0.49 -18.84
N GLU A 159 1.89 1.32 -19.47
CA GLU A 159 1.49 2.61 -18.90
C GLU A 159 0.75 2.41 -17.57
N GLU A 160 1.04 3.27 -16.58
CA GLU A 160 0.33 3.23 -15.31
C GLU A 160 -1.17 3.56 -15.50
N GLY A 161 -2.02 2.79 -14.81
CA GLY A 161 -3.47 2.80 -15.00
C GLY A 161 -3.97 1.88 -16.11
N THR A 162 -3.07 1.15 -16.80
CA THR A 162 -3.47 0.00 -17.63
C THR A 162 -4.13 -1.07 -16.75
N VAL A 163 -5.16 -1.72 -17.28
CA VAL A 163 -5.82 -2.87 -16.64
C VAL A 163 -5.53 -4.11 -17.47
N ILE A 164 -5.06 -5.17 -16.83
CA ILE A 164 -4.63 -6.41 -17.47
C ILE A 164 -5.31 -7.64 -16.85
N LEU A 165 -5.17 -8.78 -17.52
CA LEU A 165 -5.47 -10.09 -16.94
C LEU A 165 -4.19 -10.79 -16.47
N PRO A 166 -4.28 -11.80 -15.58
CA PRO A 166 -3.13 -12.57 -15.14
C PRO A 166 -2.41 -13.21 -16.32
N HIS A 167 -1.09 -13.34 -16.20
CA HIS A 167 -0.17 -13.73 -17.26
C HIS A 167 0.08 -12.71 -18.37
N THR A 168 -0.12 -11.43 -18.05
CA THR A 168 0.32 -10.30 -18.88
C THR A 168 1.55 -9.65 -18.23
N PRO A 169 2.72 -9.58 -18.90
CA PRO A 169 3.88 -8.85 -18.40
C PRO A 169 3.54 -7.38 -18.15
N VAL A 170 3.90 -6.87 -16.97
CA VAL A 170 3.78 -5.44 -16.63
C VAL A 170 5.05 -4.67 -16.94
N TYR A 171 6.19 -5.36 -16.93
CA TYR A 171 7.46 -4.83 -17.36
C TYR A 171 8.33 -5.93 -17.98
N LYS A 172 9.27 -5.50 -18.82
CA LYS A 172 10.37 -6.28 -19.37
C LYS A 172 11.68 -5.55 -19.10
N ILE A 173 12.71 -6.27 -18.69
CA ILE A 173 14.06 -5.76 -18.48
C ILE A 173 15.04 -6.53 -19.36
N GLU A 174 15.89 -5.82 -20.09
CA GLU A 174 16.94 -6.40 -20.91
C GLU A 174 18.29 -5.72 -20.68
N ALA A 175 19.36 -6.49 -20.84
CA ALA A 175 20.72 -5.99 -20.88
C ALA A 175 21.57 -6.86 -21.80
N GLU A 176 22.64 -6.28 -22.33
CA GLU A 176 23.51 -6.89 -23.32
C GLU A 176 24.98 -6.88 -22.89
N GLY A 177 25.79 -7.69 -23.57
CA GLY A 177 27.22 -7.84 -23.36
C GLY A 177 27.57 -8.21 -21.92
N GLU A 178 28.63 -7.58 -21.41
CA GLU A 178 29.19 -7.87 -20.08
C GLU A 178 28.24 -7.54 -18.90
N TYR A 179 27.15 -6.81 -19.16
CA TYR A 179 26.16 -6.41 -18.16
C TYR A 179 24.88 -7.24 -18.23
N ALA A 180 24.76 -8.20 -19.14
CA ALA A 180 23.59 -9.07 -19.26
C ALA A 180 23.12 -9.67 -17.91
N PRO A 181 24.01 -10.13 -16.98
CA PRO A 181 23.60 -10.63 -15.66
C PRO A 181 22.81 -9.64 -14.78
N PHE A 182 22.89 -8.33 -15.05
CA PHE A 182 22.18 -7.32 -14.24
C PHE A 182 20.66 -7.41 -14.38
N VAL A 183 20.16 -8.03 -15.46
CA VAL A 183 18.74 -8.29 -15.70
C VAL A 183 18.06 -8.96 -14.51
N THR A 184 18.69 -9.98 -13.93
CA THR A 184 18.15 -10.66 -12.73
C THR A 184 18.69 -10.10 -11.44
N TYR A 185 19.72 -9.24 -11.46
CA TYR A 185 20.16 -8.50 -10.28
C TYR A 185 19.08 -7.52 -9.80
N PHE A 186 18.45 -6.80 -10.73
CA PHE A 186 17.37 -5.86 -10.43
C PHE A 186 16.00 -6.50 -10.18
N GLU A 187 15.90 -7.83 -10.25
CA GLU A 187 14.65 -8.56 -9.99
C GLU A 187 14.07 -8.23 -8.62
N THR A 188 14.87 -8.22 -7.56
CA THR A 188 14.38 -8.02 -6.18
C THR A 188 13.64 -6.69 -6.04
N LEU A 189 14.27 -5.61 -6.52
CA LEU A 189 13.70 -4.26 -6.49
C LEU A 189 12.48 -4.14 -7.40
N LEU A 190 12.58 -4.56 -8.66
CA LEU A 190 11.47 -4.43 -9.62
C LEU A 190 10.26 -5.28 -9.23
N THR A 191 10.46 -6.41 -8.55
CA THR A 191 9.38 -7.26 -8.05
C THR A 191 8.48 -6.50 -7.08
N MET A 192 8.98 -5.47 -6.37
CA MET A 192 8.21 -4.70 -5.38
C MET A 192 6.99 -3.98 -5.96
N ILE A 193 6.89 -3.83 -7.29
CA ILE A 193 5.69 -3.32 -7.97
C ILE A 193 4.42 -4.10 -7.63
N TRP A 194 4.55 -5.36 -7.16
CA TRP A 194 3.42 -6.15 -6.68
C TRP A 194 2.56 -5.40 -5.64
N TYR A 195 3.20 -4.59 -4.79
CA TYR A 195 2.54 -3.92 -3.67
C TYR A 195 1.55 -2.84 -4.14
N PRO A 196 1.97 -1.78 -4.85
CA PRO A 196 1.04 -0.78 -5.39
C PRO A 196 -0.04 -1.39 -6.29
N MET A 197 0.30 -2.38 -7.12
CA MET A 197 -0.71 -3.07 -7.96
C MET A 197 -1.78 -3.77 -7.12
N SER A 198 -1.38 -4.45 -6.04
CA SER A 198 -2.31 -5.15 -5.15
C SER A 198 -3.23 -4.18 -4.42
N VAL A 199 -2.70 -3.05 -3.92
CA VAL A 199 -3.51 -2.00 -3.27
C VAL A 199 -4.49 -1.36 -4.26
N ALA A 200 -4.01 -0.95 -5.44
CA ALA A 200 -4.85 -0.32 -6.46
C ALA A 200 -5.99 -1.26 -6.90
N THR A 201 -5.68 -2.53 -7.08
CA THR A 201 -6.67 -3.55 -7.48
C THR A 201 -7.66 -3.84 -6.35
N LEU A 202 -7.20 -4.03 -5.11
CA LEU A 202 -8.07 -4.21 -3.94
C LEU A 202 -9.02 -3.04 -3.76
N SER A 203 -8.49 -1.82 -3.84
CA SER A 203 -9.25 -0.59 -3.78
C SER A 203 -10.31 -0.54 -4.88
N LYS A 204 -9.97 -0.93 -6.12
CA LYS A 204 -10.96 -0.99 -7.21
C LYS A 204 -12.05 -2.02 -6.96
N CYS A 205 -11.72 -3.19 -6.40
CA CYS A 205 -12.73 -4.20 -6.02
C CYS A 205 -13.70 -3.70 -4.94
N CYS A 206 -13.22 -2.90 -3.99
CA CYS A 206 -14.10 -2.21 -3.04
C CYS A 206 -15.02 -1.21 -3.75
N ARG A 207 -14.46 -0.42 -4.68
CA ARG A 207 -15.26 0.52 -5.50
C ARG A 207 -16.32 -0.19 -6.33
N ASP A 208 -15.99 -1.31 -6.96
CA ASP A 208 -16.95 -2.14 -7.71
C ASP A 208 -18.10 -2.64 -6.81
N SER A 209 -17.81 -3.03 -5.56
CA SER A 209 -18.85 -3.46 -4.62
C SER A 209 -19.82 -2.33 -4.26
N ILE A 210 -19.30 -1.11 -4.17
CA ILE A 210 -20.11 0.11 -3.94
C ILE A 210 -20.91 0.47 -5.21
N GLU A 211 -20.26 0.53 -6.37
CA GLU A 211 -20.90 0.82 -7.67
C GLU A 211 -22.01 -0.19 -7.97
N ALA A 212 -21.76 -1.49 -7.78
CA ALA A 212 -22.77 -2.54 -7.97
C ALA A 212 -23.97 -2.38 -7.04
N THR A 213 -23.76 -1.91 -5.80
CA THR A 213 -24.86 -1.58 -4.89
C THR A 213 -25.69 -0.42 -5.44
N PHE A 214 -25.03 0.65 -5.89
CA PHE A 214 -25.69 1.83 -6.47
C PHE A 214 -26.52 1.46 -7.70
N GLU A 215 -25.98 0.63 -8.58
CA GLU A 215 -26.63 0.15 -9.81
C GLU A 215 -27.82 -0.77 -9.52
N THR A 216 -27.68 -1.66 -8.54
CA THR A 216 -28.72 -2.64 -8.16
C THR A 216 -29.95 -1.92 -7.61
N ILE A 217 -29.74 -0.96 -6.70
CA ILE A 217 -30.84 -0.25 -6.04
C ILE A 217 -31.28 1.03 -6.77
N LYS A 218 -30.65 1.35 -7.92
CA LYS A 218 -30.95 2.52 -8.75
C LYS A 218 -30.78 3.86 -8.01
N VAL A 219 -29.65 4.03 -7.31
CA VAL A 219 -29.30 5.34 -6.70
C VAL A 219 -29.28 6.42 -7.79
N PRO A 220 -29.94 7.58 -7.60
CA PRO A 220 -29.95 8.66 -8.57
C PRO A 220 -28.55 9.11 -8.98
N GLU A 221 -28.33 9.33 -10.29
CA GLU A 221 -27.01 9.70 -10.85
C GLU A 221 -26.43 10.97 -10.20
N LYS A 222 -27.29 11.94 -9.85
CA LYS A 222 -26.89 13.15 -9.11
C LYS A 222 -26.15 12.89 -7.79
N SER A 223 -26.26 11.67 -7.25
CA SER A 223 -25.65 11.26 -5.99
C SER A 223 -24.46 10.31 -6.20
N HIS A 224 -24.06 9.99 -7.44
CA HIS A 224 -22.94 9.07 -7.70
C HIS A 224 -21.58 9.67 -7.32
N TRP A 225 -21.48 10.99 -7.16
CA TRP A 225 -20.25 11.64 -6.67
C TRP A 225 -19.86 11.16 -5.26
N TYR A 226 -20.81 10.67 -4.45
CA TYR A 226 -20.52 10.11 -3.12
C TYR A 226 -19.56 8.91 -3.18
N ILE A 227 -19.59 8.13 -4.27
CA ILE A 227 -18.76 6.93 -4.44
C ILE A 227 -17.28 7.26 -4.25
N ASP A 228 -16.83 8.44 -4.69
CA ASP A 228 -15.44 8.87 -4.57
C ASP A 228 -14.97 8.97 -3.10
N PHE A 229 -15.89 9.05 -2.13
CA PHE A 229 -15.60 9.25 -0.70
C PHE A 229 -16.12 8.12 0.21
N MET A 230 -16.72 7.06 -0.35
CA MET A 230 -17.30 5.98 0.45
C MET A 230 -16.27 5.01 1.05
N LEU A 231 -15.01 5.05 0.61
CA LEU A 231 -13.90 4.34 1.25
C LEU A 231 -12.75 5.31 1.53
N GLN A 232 -12.52 5.58 2.80
CA GLN A 232 -11.45 6.41 3.33
C GLN A 232 -10.24 5.54 3.69
N ASP A 233 -9.06 5.93 3.23
CA ASP A 233 -7.81 5.30 3.65
C ASP A 233 -7.40 5.73 5.07
N PHE A 234 -7.43 4.78 6.01
CA PHE A 234 -7.00 4.91 7.41
C PHE A 234 -5.66 4.18 7.68
N GLY A 235 -4.92 3.89 6.62
CA GLY A 235 -3.88 2.87 6.62
C GLY A 235 -2.51 3.31 7.13
N PHE A 236 -2.21 4.60 7.23
CA PHE A 236 -0.85 5.08 7.54
C PHE A 236 -0.24 4.39 8.76
N ARG A 237 -0.92 4.42 9.92
CA ARG A 237 -0.40 3.80 11.16
C ARG A 237 -0.31 2.27 11.10
N GLY A 238 -0.94 1.64 10.11
CA GLY A 238 -0.87 0.21 9.86
C GLY A 238 0.26 -0.21 8.90
N CYS A 239 0.91 0.73 8.22
CA CYS A 239 2.03 0.44 7.34
C CYS A 239 3.30 0.07 8.13
N THR A 240 4.16 -0.77 7.55
CA THR A 240 5.47 -1.13 8.13
C THR A 240 6.50 -0.02 8.04
N CYS A 241 6.35 0.91 7.11
CA CYS A 241 7.24 2.07 6.94
C CYS A 241 6.53 3.26 6.27
N VAL A 242 7.15 4.43 6.34
CA VAL A 242 6.62 5.67 5.73
C VAL A 242 6.52 5.54 4.21
N GLU A 243 7.51 4.93 3.55
CA GLU A 243 7.48 4.73 2.10
C GLU A 243 6.28 3.91 1.63
N GLN A 244 5.93 2.85 2.38
CA GLN A 244 4.74 2.05 2.11
C GLN A 244 3.46 2.90 2.20
N SER A 245 3.36 3.81 3.17
CA SER A 245 2.22 4.72 3.29
C SER A 245 2.06 5.64 2.08
N ILE A 246 3.17 6.07 1.46
CA ILE A 246 3.16 6.92 0.26
C ILE A 246 2.67 6.13 -0.95
N ILE A 247 3.34 5.01 -1.25
CA ILE A 247 3.08 4.23 -2.47
C ILE A 247 1.71 3.55 -2.40
N GLY A 248 1.37 2.98 -1.24
CA GLY A 248 0.10 2.30 -1.00
C GLY A 248 -1.07 3.28 -0.97
N GLY A 249 -0.97 4.37 -0.23
CA GLY A 249 -2.03 5.38 -0.21
C GLY A 249 -2.24 6.01 -1.60
N ALA A 250 -1.17 6.27 -2.37
CA ALA A 250 -1.29 6.75 -3.75
C ALA A 250 -2.00 5.72 -4.65
N ALA A 251 -1.74 4.42 -4.48
CA ALA A 251 -2.42 3.37 -5.21
C ALA A 251 -3.94 3.31 -4.90
N HIS A 252 -4.33 3.50 -3.63
CA HIS A 252 -5.74 3.64 -3.25
C HIS A 252 -6.40 4.86 -3.89
N LEU A 253 -5.70 5.99 -3.87
CA LEU A 253 -6.17 7.25 -4.45
C LEU A 253 -6.43 7.18 -5.96
N LEU A 254 -6.01 6.14 -6.67
CA LEU A 254 -6.45 5.93 -8.06
C LEU A 254 -7.96 5.71 -8.21
N ASN A 255 -8.63 5.25 -7.14
CA ASN A 255 -10.02 4.81 -7.16
C ASN A 255 -10.95 5.66 -6.29
N PHE A 256 -10.41 6.30 -5.25
CA PHE A 256 -11.14 7.14 -4.32
C PHE A 256 -10.40 8.47 -4.08
N LYS A 257 -11.09 9.42 -3.47
CA LYS A 257 -10.54 10.72 -3.06
C LYS A 257 -10.38 10.82 -1.55
N GLY A 258 -10.94 9.90 -0.77
CA GLY A 258 -10.84 9.89 0.68
C GLY A 258 -9.52 9.32 1.22
N SER A 259 -8.68 10.11 1.90
CA SER A 259 -7.52 9.57 2.64
C SER A 259 -7.11 10.40 3.85
N ASP A 260 -6.84 9.73 4.98
CA ASP A 260 -6.18 10.29 6.16
C ASP A 260 -4.66 9.99 6.16
N THR A 261 -4.18 9.22 5.18
CA THR A 261 -2.75 8.99 4.95
C THR A 261 -2.13 10.21 4.27
N MET A 262 -1.88 11.25 5.06
CA MET A 262 -1.37 12.54 4.58
C MET A 262 -0.10 12.43 3.73
N SER A 263 0.75 11.44 3.99
CA SER A 263 1.96 11.19 3.20
C SER A 263 1.66 10.89 1.73
N ALA A 264 0.60 10.12 1.44
CA ALA A 264 0.13 9.84 0.08
C ALA A 264 -0.60 11.03 -0.54
N SER A 265 -1.45 11.71 0.22
CA SER A 265 -2.16 12.91 -0.24
C SER A 265 -1.17 14.01 -0.66
N PHE A 266 -0.17 14.28 0.19
CA PHE A 266 0.88 15.25 -0.10
C PHE A 266 1.69 14.85 -1.35
N TYR A 267 2.11 13.59 -1.44
CA TYR A 267 2.89 13.08 -2.57
C TYR A 267 2.11 13.18 -3.88
N THR A 268 0.88 12.69 -3.91
CA THR A 268 0.05 12.73 -5.13
C THR A 268 -0.25 14.16 -5.55
N GLN A 269 -0.62 15.05 -4.62
CA GLN A 269 -0.90 16.45 -4.92
C GLN A 269 0.34 17.18 -5.46
N PHE A 270 1.40 17.28 -4.67
CA PHE A 270 2.51 18.18 -4.99
C PHE A 270 3.53 17.55 -5.93
N TYR A 271 3.78 16.26 -5.82
CA TYR A 271 4.83 15.59 -6.61
C TYR A 271 4.28 14.98 -7.90
N LEU A 272 3.08 14.38 -7.89
CA LEU A 272 2.51 13.73 -9.08
C LEU A 272 1.46 14.57 -9.83
N ASN A 273 0.92 15.63 -9.23
CA ASN A 273 -0.21 16.38 -9.80
C ASN A 273 -0.02 17.90 -9.77
N ASN A 274 1.23 18.38 -9.69
CA ASN A 274 1.57 19.81 -9.80
C ASN A 274 0.81 20.73 -8.83
N GLY A 275 0.53 20.26 -7.62
CA GLY A 275 -0.20 21.00 -6.59
C GLY A 275 -1.73 20.90 -6.68
N ILE A 276 -2.28 20.30 -7.74
CA ILE A 276 -3.73 20.09 -7.90
C ILE A 276 -4.20 19.04 -6.91
N ASN A 277 -5.24 19.36 -6.14
CA ASN A 277 -5.72 18.51 -5.07
C ASN A 277 -6.15 17.12 -5.60
N THR A 278 -5.65 16.08 -4.95
CA THR A 278 -5.95 14.68 -5.29
C THR A 278 -6.76 13.98 -4.21
N ALA A 279 -6.72 14.43 -2.96
CA ALA A 279 -7.32 13.72 -1.83
C ALA A 279 -7.93 14.68 -0.82
N GLU A 280 -8.94 14.21 -0.09
CA GLU A 280 -9.70 15.00 0.87
C GLU A 280 -9.95 14.20 2.15
N SER A 281 -10.11 14.92 3.25
CA SER A 281 -10.49 14.41 4.56
C SER A 281 -11.28 15.48 5.30
N ILE A 282 -11.89 15.12 6.43
CA ILE A 282 -12.70 15.99 7.27
C ILE A 282 -12.13 16.00 8.70
N PRO A 283 -12.43 17.04 9.51
CA PRO A 283 -12.17 16.99 10.94
C PRO A 283 -12.83 15.77 11.57
N ALA A 284 -12.04 14.99 12.31
CA ALA A 284 -12.50 13.78 12.98
C ALA A 284 -11.85 13.67 14.37
N SER A 285 -12.62 13.30 15.38
CA SER A 285 -12.06 12.95 16.69
C SER A 285 -11.45 11.54 16.68
N GLU A 286 -10.48 11.29 17.56
CA GLU A 286 -10.08 9.95 18.00
C GLU A 286 -10.29 9.79 19.51
N HIS A 287 -10.09 8.58 20.05
CA HIS A 287 -10.36 8.29 21.47
C HIS A 287 -9.59 9.18 22.44
N SER A 288 -8.37 9.61 22.11
CA SER A 288 -7.59 10.52 22.96
C SER A 288 -8.30 11.86 23.17
N VAL A 289 -8.92 12.40 22.11
CA VAL A 289 -9.73 13.63 22.19
C VAL A 289 -10.93 13.41 23.10
N MET A 290 -11.71 12.35 22.85
CA MET A 290 -12.93 12.06 23.62
C MET A 290 -12.64 11.84 25.11
N THR A 291 -11.58 11.10 25.43
CA THR A 291 -11.21 10.72 26.80
C THR A 291 -10.45 11.80 27.57
N SER A 292 -10.01 12.87 26.89
CA SER A 292 -9.33 14.01 27.54
C SER A 292 -10.30 14.92 28.32
N TYR A 293 -11.59 14.87 28.00
CA TYR A 293 -12.64 15.60 28.72
C TYR A 293 -13.13 14.82 29.94
N LYS A 294 -13.79 15.51 30.88
CA LYS A 294 -14.32 14.83 32.08
C LYS A 294 -15.46 13.88 31.74
N THR A 295 -16.21 14.19 30.68
CA THR A 295 -17.32 13.36 30.20
C THR A 295 -17.35 13.34 28.68
N GLU A 296 -17.85 12.24 28.11
CA GLU A 296 -18.07 12.12 26.66
C GLU A 296 -19.04 13.17 26.12
N LYS A 297 -20.07 13.53 26.91
CA LYS A 297 -21.01 14.61 26.58
C LYS A 297 -20.29 15.95 26.38
N GLU A 298 -19.42 16.31 27.32
CA GLU A 298 -18.63 17.56 27.26
C GLU A 298 -17.77 17.59 26.00
N ALA A 299 -17.07 16.49 25.68
CA ALA A 299 -16.29 16.38 24.45
C ALA A 299 -17.15 16.61 23.20
N MET A 300 -18.32 15.97 23.11
CA MET A 300 -19.24 16.10 21.97
C MET A 300 -19.74 17.53 21.81
N VAL A 301 -20.10 18.21 22.91
CA VAL A 301 -20.57 19.61 22.88
C VAL A 301 -19.47 20.53 22.35
N GLU A 302 -18.25 20.42 22.86
CA GLU A 302 -17.13 21.28 22.42
C GLU A 302 -16.73 21.01 20.97
N ILE A 303 -16.72 19.75 20.53
CA ILE A 303 -16.50 19.40 19.12
C ILE A 303 -17.59 19.99 18.23
N MET A 304 -18.87 19.93 18.63
CA MET A 304 -19.97 20.53 17.86
C MET A 304 -19.90 22.07 17.83
N LYS A 305 -19.46 22.72 18.91
CA LYS A 305 -19.22 24.17 18.91
C LYS A 305 -18.13 24.56 17.91
N GLU A 306 -17.08 23.75 17.80
CA GLU A 306 -15.95 24.03 16.91
C GLU A 306 -16.23 23.65 15.45
N PHE A 307 -16.92 22.54 15.19
CA PHE A 307 -17.06 21.98 13.83
C PHE A 307 -18.50 21.82 13.33
N GLY A 308 -19.51 22.17 14.13
CA GLY A 308 -20.93 22.04 13.79
C GLY A 308 -21.40 22.92 12.62
N HIS A 309 -20.55 23.78 12.07
CA HIS A 309 -20.81 24.55 10.86
C HIS A 309 -20.34 23.85 9.56
N ARG A 310 -19.85 22.60 9.64
CA ARG A 310 -19.35 21.81 8.51
C ARG A 310 -19.62 20.31 8.70
N LEU A 311 -19.12 19.49 7.78
CA LEU A 311 -19.05 18.03 7.90
C LEU A 311 -17.90 17.64 8.84
N PHE A 312 -18.18 16.78 9.82
CA PHE A 312 -17.20 16.30 10.79
C PHE A 312 -17.56 14.90 11.31
N ALA A 313 -16.58 14.16 11.83
CA ALA A 313 -16.79 12.82 12.39
C ALA A 313 -16.47 12.77 13.90
N MET A 314 -17.23 11.96 14.63
CA MET A 314 -16.98 11.72 16.06
C MET A 314 -16.93 10.23 16.37
N VAL A 315 -15.89 9.80 17.08
CA VAL A 315 -15.79 8.43 17.62
C VAL A 315 -16.68 8.32 18.85
N MET A 316 -17.55 7.31 18.88
CA MET A 316 -18.67 7.25 19.85
C MET A 316 -18.64 6.03 20.77
N ASP A 317 -17.64 5.18 20.63
CA ASP A 317 -17.52 3.91 21.37
C ASP A 317 -16.37 3.96 22.39
N SER A 318 -16.02 5.14 22.89
CA SER A 318 -14.98 5.28 23.92
C SER A 318 -15.33 4.57 25.23
N TYR A 319 -16.62 4.44 25.54
CA TYR A 319 -17.10 3.75 26.75
C TYR A 319 -18.23 2.77 26.47
N ASN A 320 -19.33 3.25 25.86
CA ASN A 320 -20.49 2.42 25.54
C ASN A 320 -21.20 3.02 24.31
N TYR A 321 -21.02 2.39 23.15
CA TYR A 321 -21.51 2.88 21.87
C TYR A 321 -23.03 3.06 21.82
N GLU A 322 -23.79 2.06 22.28
CA GLU A 322 -25.25 2.12 22.28
C GLU A 322 -25.76 3.25 23.20
N TYR A 323 -25.20 3.36 24.41
CA TYR A 323 -25.57 4.43 25.33
C TYR A 323 -25.15 5.81 24.80
N SER A 324 -24.00 5.90 24.15
CA SER A 324 -23.49 7.11 23.52
C SER A 324 -24.45 7.61 22.44
N LEU A 325 -24.85 6.72 21.50
CA LEU A 325 -25.82 7.01 20.45
C LEU A 325 -27.21 7.35 21.00
N THR A 326 -27.70 6.59 21.98
CA THR A 326 -29.10 6.67 22.41
C THR A 326 -29.34 7.65 23.54
N ARG A 327 -28.32 8.10 24.29
CA ARG A 327 -28.50 8.97 25.47
C ARG A 327 -27.53 10.15 25.51
N VAL A 328 -26.24 9.89 25.33
CA VAL A 328 -25.21 10.94 25.48
C VAL A 328 -25.29 11.95 24.35
N PHE A 329 -25.27 11.49 23.10
CA PHE A 329 -25.30 12.37 21.93
C PHE A 329 -26.58 13.21 21.82
N PRO A 330 -27.81 12.66 22.00
CA PRO A 330 -29.02 13.49 22.06
C PRO A 330 -28.95 14.58 23.14
N SER A 331 -28.40 14.27 24.32
CA SER A 331 -28.21 15.25 25.39
C SER A 331 -27.17 16.33 25.01
N ALA A 332 -26.05 15.92 24.40
CA ALA A 332 -25.03 16.84 23.90
C ALA A 332 -25.59 17.76 22.80
N LEU A 333 -26.37 17.20 21.88
CA LEU A 333 -26.99 17.94 20.78
C LEU A 333 -27.98 18.98 21.31
N GLN A 334 -28.81 18.62 22.29
CA GLN A 334 -29.72 19.58 22.93
C GLN A 334 -28.96 20.75 23.58
N GLU A 335 -27.84 20.47 24.24
CA GLU A 335 -26.98 21.50 24.84
C GLU A 335 -26.33 22.40 23.77
N TYR A 336 -25.88 21.83 22.66
CA TYR A 336 -25.38 22.59 21.51
C TYR A 336 -26.46 23.45 20.85
N LEU A 337 -27.70 22.96 20.71
CA LEU A 337 -28.82 23.77 20.22
C LEU A 337 -29.14 24.94 21.14
N ASN A 338 -29.08 24.73 22.46
CA ASN A 338 -29.23 25.81 23.43
C ASN A 338 -28.10 26.85 23.32
N TYR A 339 -26.87 26.40 23.06
CA TYR A 339 -25.74 27.29 22.77
C TYR A 339 -25.99 28.14 21.52
N LEU A 340 -26.45 27.55 20.41
CA LEU A 340 -26.78 28.30 19.18
C LEU A 340 -27.93 29.29 19.38
N GLY A 341 -28.90 28.98 20.25
CA GLY A 341 -29.99 29.88 20.59
C GLY A 341 -29.59 31.07 21.48
N THR A 342 -28.44 30.98 22.17
CA THR A 342 -27.95 32.02 23.11
C THR A 342 -26.72 32.76 22.61
N SER A 343 -25.98 32.19 21.66
CA SER A 343 -24.82 32.78 21.03
C SER A 343 -24.97 32.60 19.51
N PRO A 344 -24.98 33.68 18.70
CA PRO A 344 -25.00 33.51 17.24
C PRO A 344 -23.77 32.68 16.83
N PRO A 345 -23.90 31.77 15.85
CA PRO A 345 -22.79 30.95 15.42
C PRO A 345 -21.60 31.84 15.04
N PRO A 346 -20.35 31.44 15.36
CA PRO A 346 -19.20 32.20 14.92
C PRO A 346 -19.29 32.40 13.40
N PRO A 347 -18.99 33.61 12.89
CA PRO A 347 -19.02 33.83 11.46
C PRO A 347 -18.14 32.77 10.78
N PRO A 348 -18.58 32.21 9.64
CA PRO A 348 -17.75 31.24 8.93
C PRO A 348 -16.35 31.85 8.74
N PRO A 349 -15.26 31.08 8.93
CA PRO A 349 -13.94 31.58 8.63
C PRO A 349 -13.97 32.15 7.23
N ALA A 350 -13.46 33.38 7.05
CA ALA A 350 -13.53 34.11 5.79
C ALA A 350 -13.25 33.15 4.64
N SER A 351 -14.26 32.90 3.83
CA SER A 351 -14.14 32.08 2.64
C SER A 351 -13.00 32.68 1.82
N LEU A 352 -11.93 31.91 1.58
CA LEU A 352 -11.19 32.08 0.35
C LEU A 352 -12.24 31.90 -0.75
N SER A 353 -12.65 33.03 -1.34
CA SER A 353 -13.65 33.08 -2.38
C SER A 353 -13.29 32.07 -3.46
N GLN A 354 -14.14 31.06 -3.64
CA GLN A 354 -14.23 30.41 -4.94
C GLN A 354 -14.90 31.41 -5.87
N ASN A 355 -14.10 32.25 -6.53
CA ASN A 355 -14.56 32.98 -7.71
C ASN A 355 -14.76 31.95 -8.82
N THR A 356 -15.99 31.43 -8.91
CA THR A 356 -16.52 30.89 -10.15
C THR A 356 -16.98 32.06 -10.99
N ASN A 357 -16.43 32.16 -12.21
CA ASN A 357 -16.66 33.20 -13.23
C ASN A 357 -15.84 34.47 -13.04
N ASP A 358 -14.55 34.38 -13.33
CA ASP A 358 -13.87 35.34 -14.20
C ASP A 358 -12.73 34.61 -14.90
N HIS A 359 -12.82 34.54 -16.24
CA HIS A 359 -11.66 34.27 -17.08
C HIS A 359 -10.76 35.50 -17.05
N GLU A 360 -10.05 35.73 -15.94
CA GLU A 360 -8.82 36.50 -16.00
C GLU A 360 -7.68 35.54 -16.34
N GLU A 361 -7.11 35.73 -17.53
CA GLU A 361 -5.82 35.15 -17.88
C GLU A 361 -4.83 35.46 -16.74
N LEU A 362 -4.49 34.43 -15.96
CA LEU A 362 -3.32 34.46 -15.10
C LEU A 362 -2.13 34.91 -15.96
N PRO A 363 -1.40 35.97 -15.58
CA PRO A 363 -0.26 36.42 -16.36
C PRO A 363 0.72 35.25 -16.49
N GLN A 364 1.03 34.87 -17.73
CA GLN A 364 1.91 33.77 -18.13
C GLN A 364 3.36 33.87 -17.59
N THR A 365 3.64 34.72 -16.60
CA THR A 365 4.99 35.01 -16.11
C THR A 365 5.13 35.09 -14.59
N ALA A 366 4.12 34.76 -13.79
CA ALA A 366 4.32 34.52 -12.36
C ALA A 366 5.01 33.16 -12.14
N GLN A 367 6.31 33.10 -12.42
CA GLN A 367 7.17 32.03 -11.93
C GLN A 367 6.99 31.96 -10.41
N LEU A 368 6.26 30.95 -9.94
CA LEU A 368 6.44 30.45 -8.57
C LEU A 368 7.95 30.38 -8.34
N PRO A 369 8.48 30.94 -7.24
CA PRO A 369 9.90 30.83 -6.99
C PRO A 369 10.23 29.34 -7.08
N LYS A 370 11.28 29.00 -7.83
CA LYS A 370 11.83 27.64 -7.98
C LYS A 370 12.24 27.11 -6.60
N ILE A 371 11.29 26.85 -5.72
CA ILE A 371 11.44 26.29 -4.39
C ILE A 371 10.91 24.87 -4.51
N LEU A 372 11.66 24.09 -5.28
CA LEU A 372 11.77 22.63 -5.32
C LEU A 372 12.56 22.30 -6.60
N GLY A 373 13.81 22.78 -6.64
CA GLY A 373 14.80 22.07 -7.43
C GLY A 373 14.87 20.63 -6.91
N ARG A 374 14.93 19.65 -7.83
CA ARG A 374 15.12 18.22 -7.54
C ARG A 374 16.02 18.05 -6.31
N PRO A 375 15.55 17.41 -5.21
CA PRO A 375 16.35 17.30 -4.01
C PRO A 375 17.55 16.41 -4.32
N THR A 376 18.74 17.02 -4.34
CA THR A 376 20.00 16.32 -4.56
C THR A 376 20.75 16.03 -3.27
N THR A 377 20.31 16.49 -2.10
CA THR A 377 20.87 16.07 -0.80
C THR A 377 19.86 16.29 0.35
N ALA A 378 19.94 15.44 1.37
CA ALA A 378 19.07 15.40 2.57
C ALA A 378 19.20 16.61 3.52
N SER A 379 20.02 17.62 3.20
CA SER A 379 20.31 18.75 4.08
C SER A 379 19.20 19.82 4.11
N THR A 380 18.37 19.91 3.08
CA THR A 380 17.41 21.04 2.91
C THR A 380 16.12 20.93 3.74
N LEU A 381 15.78 19.73 4.23
CA LEU A 381 14.60 19.54 5.10
C LEU A 381 14.83 20.05 6.54
N ARG A 382 16.07 20.04 7.01
CA ARG A 382 16.41 20.45 8.38
C ARG A 382 16.38 21.97 8.56
N ASP A 383 16.68 22.72 7.50
CA ASP A 383 16.65 24.19 7.52
C ASP A 383 15.23 24.75 7.30
N ALA A 384 14.38 24.04 6.54
CA ALA A 384 12.95 24.38 6.39
C ALA A 384 12.18 24.21 7.72
N TYR A 385 12.55 23.20 8.52
CA TYR A 385 11.98 22.94 9.84
C TYR A 385 12.37 24.01 10.88
N ASN A 386 13.62 24.50 10.83
CA ASN A 386 14.10 25.48 11.81
C ASN A 386 13.65 26.93 11.55
N SER A 387 13.27 27.29 10.32
CA SER A 387 12.77 28.65 10.02
C SER A 387 11.26 28.84 10.30
N SER A 388 10.50 27.74 10.35
CA SER A 388 9.03 27.74 10.55
C SER A 388 8.63 27.67 12.03
N VAL A 389 9.50 27.18 12.92
CA VAL A 389 9.25 27.04 14.36
C VAL A 389 9.53 28.34 15.15
N LEU A 390 10.17 29.35 14.55
CA LEU A 390 10.53 30.62 15.22
C LEU A 390 9.55 31.78 14.98
N LYS A 391 8.36 31.53 14.38
CA LYS A 391 7.34 32.56 14.11
C LYS A 391 5.95 32.31 14.73
N ALA A 392 5.78 31.24 15.52
CA ALA A 392 4.48 30.86 16.11
C ALA A 392 4.49 30.77 17.65
N GLN A 393 5.29 31.60 18.32
CA GLN A 393 5.22 31.77 19.77
C GLN A 393 5.28 33.25 20.11
N ASN A 394 4.12 33.89 20.22
CA ASN A 394 3.84 35.01 21.11
C ASN A 394 2.35 35.40 20.99
N THR A 395 1.76 35.89 22.09
CA THR A 395 0.36 36.34 22.33
C THR A 395 -0.68 35.21 22.50
N ARG A 396 -1.43 35.04 23.60
CA ARG A 396 -1.75 35.87 24.78
C ARG A 396 -2.04 34.99 26.01
N LEU A 397 -1.52 35.39 27.16
CA LEU A 397 -2.04 35.11 28.49
C LEU A 397 -2.67 36.39 29.05
N ALA A 398 -3.76 36.22 29.81
CA ALA A 398 -4.40 37.11 30.78
C ALA A 398 -5.87 37.42 30.46
N ASN A 399 -6.79 36.71 31.14
CA ASN A 399 -7.63 37.36 32.15
C ASN A 399 -8.33 36.33 33.04
N ASN A 400 -8.33 36.66 34.34
CA ASN A 400 -8.74 35.83 35.46
C ASN A 400 -10.26 35.82 35.71
N ASN A 401 -10.71 34.67 36.25
CA ASN A 401 -11.69 34.44 37.32
C ASN A 401 -12.85 35.42 37.53
N VAL A 402 -14.09 34.89 37.52
CA VAL A 402 -15.00 34.90 38.69
C VAL A 402 -15.88 33.64 38.66
N ILE A 403 -15.93 32.96 39.82
CA ILE A 403 -16.78 31.81 40.14
C ILE A 403 -18.16 32.31 40.57
N SER A 404 -19.24 31.73 40.04
CA SER A 404 -20.55 31.76 40.72
C SER A 404 -21.24 30.41 40.60
N ARG A 405 -21.46 29.77 41.76
CA ARG A 405 -22.29 28.58 41.94
C ARG A 405 -23.76 28.96 41.75
N GLY A 406 -24.42 28.35 40.76
CA GLY A 406 -25.88 28.36 40.63
C GLY A 406 -26.41 26.93 40.71
N ARG A 407 -27.17 26.61 41.77
CA ARG A 407 -28.06 25.45 41.84
C ARG A 407 -29.41 25.87 41.25
N GLY A 408 -29.94 25.05 40.35
CA GLY A 408 -31.31 25.09 39.82
C GLY A 408 -31.32 24.16 38.59
N GLY A 409 -32.00 23.02 38.57
CA GLY A 409 -33.37 22.81 39.01
C GLY A 409 -34.29 23.21 37.86
N GLY A 410 -34.46 22.36 36.86
CA GLY A 410 -35.29 22.62 35.68
C GLY A 410 -35.45 21.36 34.83
N SER A 411 -36.62 20.74 34.98
CA SER A 411 -37.15 19.54 34.34
C SER A 411 -36.80 19.32 32.86
N ASP A 412 -36.23 18.15 32.58
CA ASP A 412 -36.17 17.48 31.28
C ASP A 412 -37.57 17.08 30.82
N ASN A 413 -38.16 17.80 29.86
CA ASN A 413 -39.36 17.35 29.14
C ASN A 413 -39.02 17.16 27.66
N ILE A 414 -38.30 16.07 27.35
CA ILE A 414 -38.21 15.55 25.99
C ILE A 414 -39.57 14.89 25.68
N THR A 415 -40.28 15.40 24.69
CA THR A 415 -41.56 14.82 24.23
C THR A 415 -41.28 13.88 23.06
N PHE A 416 -41.88 12.68 23.09
CA PHE A 416 -41.57 11.59 22.16
C PHE A 416 -42.72 11.33 21.18
N TYR A 417 -42.40 11.09 19.89
CA TYR A 417 -43.37 10.74 18.85
C TYR A 417 -42.98 9.43 18.12
N PRO A 418 -43.95 8.66 17.60
CA PRO A 418 -43.69 7.51 16.74
C PRO A 418 -43.23 7.92 15.34
N ILE A 419 -42.35 7.14 14.72
CA ILE A 419 -41.98 7.26 13.31
C ILE A 419 -43.20 6.88 12.47
N ASN A 420 -43.55 7.68 11.46
CA ASN A 420 -44.60 7.35 10.49
C ASN A 420 -43.98 7.36 9.10
N ILE A 421 -43.56 6.19 8.62
CA ILE A 421 -43.10 6.00 7.24
C ILE A 421 -44.30 5.40 6.49
N GLY A 422 -45.10 6.24 5.84
CA GLY A 422 -46.09 5.76 4.86
C GLY A 422 -47.33 5.07 5.40
N GLY A 423 -47.97 5.57 6.47
CA GLY A 423 -49.40 5.35 6.71
C GLY A 423 -49.79 4.29 7.75
N LYS A 424 -48.83 3.71 8.48
CA LYS A 424 -49.10 2.98 9.73
C LYS A 424 -48.13 3.41 10.83
N PRO A 425 -48.62 3.79 12.03
CA PRO A 425 -47.75 4.10 13.17
C PRO A 425 -47.02 2.83 13.62
N PHE A 426 -45.71 2.93 13.86
CA PHE A 426 -44.91 1.86 14.48
C PHE A 426 -45.51 1.49 15.85
N GLU A 427 -45.76 0.20 16.10
CA GLU A 427 -46.40 -0.28 17.32
C GLU A 427 -45.57 -0.02 18.61
N LYS A 428 -46.32 0.01 19.71
CA LYS A 428 -46.14 0.77 20.96
C LYS A 428 -45.00 0.41 21.91
N GLU A 429 -44.06 -0.46 21.55
CA GLU A 429 -43.02 -0.90 22.50
C GLU A 429 -41.61 -0.44 22.08
N ASN A 430 -41.18 0.66 22.72
CA ASN A 430 -39.78 1.14 22.82
C ASN A 430 -39.06 1.64 21.55
N ARG A 431 -39.70 2.47 20.71
CA ARG A 431 -38.98 3.18 19.63
C ARG A 431 -39.35 4.67 19.54
N LEU A 432 -38.74 5.48 20.41
CA LEU A 432 -38.95 6.92 20.58
C LEU A 432 -38.10 7.75 19.59
N ILE A 433 -38.69 8.78 18.94
CA ILE A 433 -37.99 9.89 18.26
C ILE A 433 -37.67 10.98 19.28
N TYR A 434 -36.52 11.64 19.16
CA TYR A 434 -36.24 12.89 19.86
C TYR A 434 -36.94 14.05 19.14
N SER A 435 -38.00 14.62 19.71
CA SER A 435 -38.49 15.92 19.25
C SER A 435 -37.45 16.99 19.64
N LEU A 436 -36.48 17.25 18.76
CA LEU A 436 -35.61 18.40 18.86
C LEU A 436 -36.46 19.63 18.49
N GLY A 437 -37.16 20.20 19.46
CA GLY A 437 -38.04 21.37 19.27
C GLY A 437 -37.37 22.57 18.61
N ASN A 438 -36.03 22.57 18.55
CA ASN A 438 -35.17 23.61 17.96
C ASN A 438 -34.26 23.10 16.82
N SER A 439 -34.56 21.99 16.15
CA SER A 439 -33.70 21.46 15.06
C SER A 439 -33.48 22.44 13.89
N ASN A 440 -34.38 23.43 13.73
CA ASN A 440 -34.24 24.54 12.78
C ASN A 440 -33.04 25.46 13.09
N LEU A 441 -32.44 25.39 14.29
CA LEU A 441 -31.26 26.17 14.65
C LEU A 441 -29.95 25.59 14.10
N LEU A 442 -29.95 24.34 13.63
CA LEU A 442 -28.73 23.74 13.09
C LEU A 442 -28.23 24.52 11.87
N PRO A 443 -26.91 24.82 11.79
CA PRO A 443 -26.33 25.41 10.59
C PRO A 443 -26.65 24.58 9.35
N GLU A 444 -26.85 25.24 8.21
CA GLU A 444 -27.21 24.59 6.94
C GLU A 444 -26.22 23.47 6.55
N LYS A 445 -24.93 23.65 6.86
CA LYS A 445 -23.86 22.69 6.56
C LYS A 445 -23.57 21.72 7.71
N PHE A 446 -24.36 21.71 8.78
CA PHE A 446 -24.19 20.76 9.88
C PHE A 446 -24.42 19.33 9.36
N LYS A 447 -23.36 18.52 9.39
CA LYS A 447 -23.48 17.08 9.15
C LYS A 447 -22.49 16.32 10.00
N ILE A 448 -23.00 15.43 10.83
CA ILE A 448 -22.18 14.57 11.70
C ILE A 448 -22.00 13.19 11.09
N VAL A 449 -20.81 12.62 11.21
CA VAL A 449 -20.56 11.22 10.91
C VAL A 449 -20.29 10.48 12.22
N PHE A 450 -21.19 9.58 12.60
CA PHE A 450 -21.00 8.68 13.73
C PHE A 450 -19.93 7.66 13.38
N ARG A 451 -18.94 7.48 14.26
CA ARG A 451 -17.82 6.55 14.03
C ARG A 451 -17.76 5.50 15.13
N PRO A 452 -18.29 4.29 14.91
CA PRO A 452 -17.90 3.11 15.66
C PRO A 452 -16.47 2.66 15.29
N ASP A 453 -15.68 2.24 16.28
CA ASP A 453 -14.30 1.76 16.13
C ASP A 453 -14.08 0.39 16.82
N SER A 454 -15.17 -0.31 17.20
CA SER A 454 -15.14 -1.62 17.86
C SER A 454 -16.50 -2.35 17.75
N GLY A 455 -16.52 -3.62 18.16
CA GLY A 455 -17.74 -4.45 18.22
C GLY A 455 -18.08 -5.18 16.92
N ASN A 456 -19.32 -5.66 16.79
CA ASN A 456 -19.81 -6.27 15.55
C ASN A 456 -20.05 -5.16 14.50
N PRO A 457 -19.27 -5.10 13.41
CA PRO A 457 -19.31 -3.99 12.46
C PRO A 457 -20.64 -3.90 11.69
N TYR A 458 -21.36 -5.01 11.54
CA TYR A 458 -22.67 -5.03 10.87
C TYR A 458 -23.74 -4.36 11.75
N ILE A 459 -23.78 -4.75 13.03
CA ILE A 459 -24.74 -4.21 14.01
C ILE A 459 -24.45 -2.74 14.31
N ALA A 460 -23.17 -2.38 14.49
CA ALA A 460 -22.78 -1.02 14.85
C ALA A 460 -23.22 0.03 13.80
N VAL A 461 -23.16 -0.34 12.51
CA VAL A 461 -23.65 0.50 11.40
C VAL A 461 -25.16 0.69 11.50
N ILE A 462 -25.92 -0.39 11.72
CA ILE A 462 -27.39 -0.32 11.83
C ILE A 462 -27.79 0.55 13.02
N GLN A 463 -27.15 0.38 14.18
CA GLN A 463 -27.41 1.17 15.39
C GLN A 463 -27.18 2.68 15.15
N ALA A 464 -26.11 3.06 14.47
CA ALA A 464 -25.86 4.47 14.13
C ALA A 464 -26.89 5.02 13.15
N LEU A 465 -27.23 4.28 12.09
CA LEU A 465 -28.23 4.71 11.10
C LEU A 465 -29.61 4.87 11.73
N GLU A 466 -30.03 3.90 12.56
CA GLU A 466 -31.28 3.97 13.31
C GLU A 466 -31.29 5.16 14.27
N SER A 467 -30.21 5.38 15.02
CA SER A 467 -30.09 6.52 15.93
C SER A 467 -30.17 7.85 15.18
N GLY A 468 -29.42 7.99 14.08
CA GLY A 468 -29.47 9.18 13.23
C GLY A 468 -30.86 9.45 12.67
N LEU A 469 -31.54 8.41 12.18
CA LEU A 469 -32.92 8.51 11.68
C LEU A 469 -33.88 8.98 12.79
N ARG A 470 -33.73 8.49 14.03
CA ARG A 470 -34.55 8.90 15.17
C ARG A 470 -34.28 10.32 15.66
N ILE A 471 -33.07 10.84 15.44
CA ILE A 471 -32.67 12.18 15.90
C ILE A 471 -32.98 13.23 14.84
N PHE A 472 -32.61 12.98 13.59
CA PHE A 472 -32.64 13.98 12.52
C PHE A 472 -33.72 13.74 11.47
N GLY A 473 -34.32 12.54 11.43
CA GLY A 473 -35.33 12.18 10.45
C GLY A 473 -34.76 11.83 9.07
N ILE A 474 -35.67 11.80 8.09
CA ILE A 474 -35.39 11.38 6.71
C ILE A 474 -34.84 12.55 5.90
N ASP A 475 -33.78 12.29 5.15
CA ASP A 475 -33.35 13.16 4.07
C ASP A 475 -34.12 12.81 2.79
N GLU A 476 -35.26 13.46 2.57
CA GLU A 476 -36.10 13.19 1.40
C GLU A 476 -35.39 13.54 0.08
N ALA A 477 -34.39 14.43 0.09
CA ALA A 477 -33.68 14.83 -1.14
C ALA A 477 -32.71 13.75 -1.64
N ASN A 478 -32.18 12.94 -0.71
CA ASN A 478 -31.24 11.84 -0.97
C ASN A 478 -31.87 10.45 -0.77
N SER A 479 -33.16 10.39 -0.42
CA SER A 479 -33.95 9.15 -0.42
C SER A 479 -34.57 8.89 -1.79
N HIS A 480 -34.80 7.63 -2.13
CA HIS A 480 -35.41 7.26 -3.40
C HIS A 480 -36.21 5.97 -3.30
N ILE A 481 -37.00 5.68 -4.34
CA ILE A 481 -37.81 4.46 -4.46
C ILE A 481 -37.34 3.67 -5.67
N ASN A 482 -37.24 2.35 -5.53
CA ASN A 482 -37.02 1.44 -6.65
C ASN A 482 -37.89 0.19 -6.47
N GLY A 483 -38.85 -0.02 -7.38
CA GLY A 483 -39.89 -1.02 -7.23
C GLY A 483 -40.78 -0.72 -6.02
N SER A 484 -41.01 -1.72 -5.17
CA SER A 484 -41.75 -1.58 -3.91
C SER A 484 -40.89 -1.10 -2.73
N MET A 485 -39.57 -0.98 -2.91
CA MET A 485 -38.64 -0.67 -1.82
C MET A 485 -38.33 0.83 -1.76
N LYS A 486 -38.49 1.45 -0.58
CA LYS A 486 -38.01 2.81 -0.29
C LYS A 486 -36.62 2.75 0.35
N TYR A 487 -35.66 3.48 -0.20
CA TYR A 487 -34.30 3.63 0.34
C TYR A 487 -34.16 4.98 1.04
N ILE A 488 -33.95 4.95 2.36
CA ILE A 488 -33.99 6.11 3.24
C ILE A 488 -32.58 6.60 3.55
N ALA A 489 -32.26 7.83 3.17
CA ALA A 489 -31.08 8.53 3.63
C ALA A 489 -31.34 9.25 4.96
N VAL A 490 -30.34 9.29 5.83
CA VAL A 490 -30.43 9.94 7.15
C VAL A 490 -30.09 11.42 7.01
N LYS A 491 -30.98 12.30 7.50
CA LYS A 491 -30.75 13.75 7.47
C LYS A 491 -29.64 14.15 8.43
N ASN A 492 -28.78 15.08 8.02
CA ASN A 492 -27.71 15.69 8.85
C ASN A 492 -26.74 14.70 9.54
N ALA A 493 -26.82 13.41 9.24
CA ALA A 493 -25.98 12.39 9.84
C ALA A 493 -25.59 11.31 8.83
N GLY A 494 -24.51 10.62 9.13
CA GLY A 494 -24.09 9.39 8.48
C GLY A 494 -23.27 8.55 9.45
N VAL A 495 -22.76 7.43 8.98
CA VAL A 495 -21.86 6.56 9.75
C VAL A 495 -20.61 6.23 8.93
N ILE A 496 -19.46 6.20 9.60
CA ILE A 496 -18.22 5.65 9.04
C ILE A 496 -17.76 4.48 9.91
N GLN A 497 -17.85 3.27 9.37
CA GLN A 497 -17.29 2.09 10.04
C GLN A 497 -15.81 1.98 9.68
N GLY A 498 -14.92 2.20 10.65
CA GLY A 498 -13.47 2.16 10.47
C GLY A 498 -12.80 0.87 10.92
N ASP A 499 -13.43 0.14 11.85
CA ASP A 499 -12.87 -1.08 12.42
C ASP A 499 -13.33 -2.34 11.69
N GLY A 500 -12.43 -3.33 11.61
CA GLY A 500 -12.74 -4.65 11.07
C GLY A 500 -13.07 -4.72 9.57
N ILE A 501 -12.92 -3.61 8.83
CA ILE A 501 -13.27 -3.51 7.41
C ILE A 501 -12.23 -4.18 6.50
N ASN A 502 -12.73 -5.04 5.61
CA ASN A 502 -12.10 -5.48 4.38
C ASN A 502 -13.15 -5.47 3.24
N VAL A 503 -12.74 -5.85 2.02
CA VAL A 503 -13.63 -5.90 0.84
C VAL A 503 -14.88 -6.76 1.06
N PHE A 504 -14.79 -7.87 1.80
CA PHE A 504 -15.90 -8.79 2.01
C PHE A 504 -16.90 -8.27 3.05
N THR A 505 -16.40 -7.76 4.18
CA THR A 505 -17.26 -7.16 5.21
C THR A 505 -17.95 -5.91 4.69
N LEU A 506 -17.25 -5.06 3.92
CA LEU A 506 -17.82 -3.87 3.30
C LEU A 506 -19.00 -4.25 2.40
N ARG A 507 -18.81 -5.25 1.53
CA ARG A 507 -19.86 -5.75 0.64
C ARG A 507 -21.06 -6.27 1.43
N CYS A 508 -20.82 -7.02 2.51
CA CYS A 508 -21.89 -7.55 3.35
C CYS A 508 -22.65 -6.45 4.09
N ILE A 509 -21.96 -5.43 4.63
CA ILE A 509 -22.62 -4.27 5.27
C ILE A 509 -23.53 -3.56 4.26
N LEU A 510 -23.04 -3.25 3.07
CA LEU A 510 -23.83 -2.61 2.02
C LEU A 510 -25.09 -3.42 1.69
N LYS A 511 -24.96 -4.73 1.51
CA LYS A 511 -26.10 -5.61 1.23
C LYS A 511 -27.11 -5.64 2.35
N VAL A 512 -26.66 -5.77 3.61
CA VAL A 512 -27.55 -5.79 4.80
C VAL A 512 -28.35 -4.50 4.91
N ILE A 513 -27.68 -3.35 4.87
CA ILE A 513 -28.38 -2.07 5.07
C ILE A 513 -29.33 -1.72 3.92
N THR A 514 -29.07 -2.25 2.72
CA THR A 514 -29.89 -2.03 1.52
C THR A 514 -30.92 -3.14 1.28
N GLY A 515 -31.03 -4.14 2.16
CA GLY A 515 -31.98 -5.25 2.02
C GLY A 515 -31.70 -6.19 0.84
N GLN A 516 -30.46 -6.24 0.35
CA GLN A 516 -30.06 -7.16 -0.72
C GLN A 516 -29.77 -8.56 -0.18
N GLU A 517 -29.95 -9.57 -1.04
CA GLU A 517 -29.67 -10.97 -0.71
C GLU A 517 -28.18 -11.20 -0.37
N ILE A 518 -27.95 -11.84 0.77
CA ILE A 518 -26.65 -12.36 1.20
C ILE A 518 -26.49 -13.78 0.67
N THR A 519 -25.54 -13.95 -0.25
CA THR A 519 -25.32 -15.22 -0.95
C THR A 519 -24.39 -16.14 -0.17
N GLU A 520 -24.39 -17.43 -0.50
CA GLU A 520 -23.45 -18.39 0.09
C GLU A 520 -21.96 -18.02 -0.14
N PRO A 521 -21.54 -17.52 -1.33
CA PRO A 521 -20.21 -16.93 -1.51
C PRO A 521 -19.89 -15.76 -0.56
N ASP A 522 -20.86 -14.93 -0.19
CA ASP A 522 -20.67 -13.84 0.78
C ASP A 522 -20.28 -14.41 2.14
N ARG A 523 -21.06 -15.38 2.64
CA ARG A 523 -20.86 -16.05 3.93
C ARG A 523 -19.52 -16.77 3.99
N ASN A 524 -19.16 -17.49 2.93
CA ASN A 524 -17.88 -18.21 2.86
C ASN A 524 -16.65 -17.27 2.85
N SER A 525 -16.79 -16.06 2.31
CA SER A 525 -15.70 -15.10 2.20
C SER A 525 -15.30 -14.53 3.56
N ILE A 526 -16.28 -14.26 4.44
CA ILE A 526 -16.05 -13.63 5.76
C ILE A 526 -15.71 -14.61 6.89
N GLY A 527 -16.02 -15.90 6.72
CA GLY A 527 -15.73 -16.97 7.69
C GLY A 527 -16.77 -17.09 8.82
N ILE A 528 -16.81 -18.25 9.47
CA ILE A 528 -17.91 -18.71 10.35
C ILE A 528 -18.30 -17.68 11.41
N LYS A 529 -17.35 -17.19 12.21
CA LYS A 529 -17.64 -16.23 13.29
C LYS A 529 -18.31 -14.95 12.76
N LYS A 530 -17.80 -14.40 11.65
CA LYS A 530 -18.38 -13.20 11.04
C LYS A 530 -19.73 -13.49 10.38
N THR A 531 -20.00 -14.73 9.99
CA THR A 531 -21.32 -15.15 9.48
C THR A 531 -22.38 -15.11 10.57
N GLU A 532 -22.07 -15.56 11.80
CA GLU A 532 -22.99 -15.45 12.94
C GLU A 532 -23.32 -13.98 13.25
N GLU A 533 -22.28 -13.14 13.33
CA GLU A 533 -22.40 -11.69 13.50
C GLU A 533 -23.23 -11.02 12.38
N LEU A 534 -23.10 -11.51 11.15
CA LEU A 534 -23.86 -11.03 9.99
C LEU A 534 -25.34 -11.45 10.07
N ASP A 535 -25.63 -12.69 10.49
CA ASP A 535 -26.99 -13.21 10.62
C ASP A 535 -27.80 -12.48 11.69
N GLU A 536 -27.15 -12.08 12.78
CA GLU A 536 -27.77 -11.20 13.78
C GLU A 536 -28.15 -9.83 13.19
N ALA A 537 -27.28 -9.25 12.37
CA ALA A 537 -27.54 -7.97 11.72
C ALA A 537 -28.65 -8.04 10.67
N ILE A 538 -28.76 -9.15 9.93
CA ILE A 538 -29.88 -9.39 9.00
C ILE A 538 -31.20 -9.40 9.76
N LYS A 539 -31.30 -10.18 10.84
CA LYS A 539 -32.50 -10.22 11.69
C LYS A 539 -32.84 -8.86 12.29
N MET A 540 -31.83 -8.09 12.67
CA MET A 540 -32.01 -6.73 13.17
C MET A 540 -32.61 -5.81 12.10
N MET A 541 -32.10 -5.84 10.87
CA MET A 541 -32.64 -5.07 9.74
C MET A 541 -34.07 -5.48 9.40
N GLU A 542 -34.35 -6.79 9.29
CA GLU A 542 -35.70 -7.30 9.02
C GLU A 542 -36.72 -6.81 10.05
N LYS A 543 -36.37 -6.85 11.35
CA LYS A 543 -37.21 -6.34 12.44
C LYS A 543 -37.32 -4.80 12.45
N LEU A 544 -36.30 -4.09 11.97
CA LEU A 544 -36.32 -2.64 11.93
C LEU A 544 -37.22 -2.12 10.81
N THR A 545 -37.16 -2.76 9.64
CA THR A 545 -37.79 -2.24 8.43
C THR A 545 -39.04 -2.99 7.99
N ASN A 546 -39.33 -4.17 8.58
CA ASN A 546 -40.36 -5.10 8.14
C ASN A 546 -40.27 -5.43 6.63
N ASN A 547 -39.08 -5.30 6.02
CA ASN A 547 -38.85 -5.44 4.59
C ASN A 547 -39.65 -4.46 3.70
N GLU A 548 -40.18 -3.36 4.26
CA GLU A 548 -40.91 -2.33 3.51
C GLU A 548 -40.01 -1.18 3.05
N TRP A 549 -38.87 -0.99 3.72
CA TRP A 549 -37.86 0.00 3.37
C TRP A 549 -36.46 -0.50 3.74
N ALA A 550 -35.43 0.21 3.28
CA ALA A 550 -34.04 -0.05 3.60
C ALA A 550 -33.27 1.28 3.74
N PHE A 551 -32.06 1.25 4.28
CA PHE A 551 -31.22 2.44 4.31
C PHE A 551 -30.59 2.70 2.94
N SER A 552 -30.45 3.97 2.59
CA SER A 552 -29.68 4.42 1.44
C SER A 552 -28.18 4.30 1.74
N PRO A 553 -27.36 3.79 0.80
CA PRO A 553 -25.91 3.70 0.98
C PRO A 553 -25.26 5.09 1.11
N LEU A 554 -25.96 6.17 0.76
CA LEU A 554 -25.50 7.56 0.93
C LEU A 554 -25.32 7.98 2.40
N SER A 555 -25.79 7.17 3.35
CA SER A 555 -25.65 7.40 4.80
C SER A 555 -24.46 6.65 5.41
N VAL A 556 -23.71 5.88 4.61
CA VAL A 556 -22.58 5.05 5.07
C VAL A 556 -21.33 5.35 4.28
N ALA A 557 -20.21 5.47 5.00
CA ALA A 557 -18.86 5.39 4.47
C ALA A 557 -18.08 4.32 5.25
N PHE A 558 -16.91 3.97 4.73
CA PHE A 558 -16.02 2.98 5.32
C PHE A 558 -14.63 3.56 5.49
N GLY A 559 -13.99 3.25 6.61
CA GLY A 559 -12.55 3.45 6.78
C GLY A 559 -11.85 2.11 6.69
N MET A 560 -10.78 2.01 5.89
CA MET A 560 -9.99 0.78 5.82
C MET A 560 -8.52 1.07 6.09
N GLY A 561 -8.01 0.52 7.20
CA GLY A 561 -6.64 0.72 7.65
C GLY A 561 -5.69 -0.37 7.15
N GLY A 562 -5.20 -1.19 8.08
CA GLY A 562 -4.26 -2.29 7.76
C GLY A 562 -4.82 -3.29 6.74
N GLY A 563 -6.14 -3.47 6.64
CA GLY A 563 -6.77 -4.28 5.59
C GLY A 563 -6.50 -3.78 4.16
N LEU A 564 -6.30 -2.47 3.98
CA LEU A 564 -6.03 -1.84 2.70
C LEU A 564 -4.53 -1.79 2.40
N LEU A 565 -3.74 -1.27 3.35
CA LEU A 565 -2.33 -0.96 3.08
C LEU A 565 -1.32 -1.99 3.57
N GLN A 566 -1.71 -2.96 4.42
CA GLN A 566 -0.75 -3.85 5.10
C GLN A 566 -1.02 -5.35 4.97
N LYS A 567 -2.29 -5.79 5.04
CA LYS A 567 -2.68 -7.20 5.03
C LYS A 567 -2.72 -7.79 3.61
N ILE A 568 -1.71 -7.44 2.83
CA ILE A 568 -1.44 -7.94 1.48
C ILE A 568 0.01 -8.38 1.39
N ASN A 569 0.31 -9.31 0.50
CA ASN A 569 1.66 -9.82 0.29
C ASN A 569 1.89 -10.09 -1.20
N ARG A 570 3.12 -10.42 -1.61
CA ARG A 570 3.45 -10.67 -3.03
C ARG A 570 2.54 -11.70 -3.69
N ASP A 571 2.06 -12.67 -2.93
CA ASP A 571 1.16 -13.72 -3.41
C ASP A 571 -0.30 -13.30 -3.54
N THR A 572 -0.70 -12.12 -3.06
CA THR A 572 -2.02 -11.50 -3.30
C THR A 572 -2.38 -11.47 -4.78
N VAL A 573 -1.41 -11.29 -5.69
CA VAL A 573 -1.59 -11.46 -7.16
C VAL A 573 -0.58 -12.46 -7.77
N ASN A 574 0.05 -13.28 -6.92
CA ASN A 574 1.10 -14.24 -7.28
C ASN A 574 2.24 -13.65 -8.13
N PHE A 575 2.60 -12.38 -7.91
CA PHE A 575 3.52 -11.63 -8.76
C PHE A 575 4.89 -12.29 -8.85
N ALA A 576 5.45 -12.42 -10.04
CA ALA A 576 6.73 -13.08 -10.24
C ALA A 576 7.51 -12.48 -11.40
N THR A 577 8.84 -12.46 -11.24
CA THR A 577 9.76 -12.02 -12.28
C THR A 577 10.61 -13.18 -12.77
N LYS A 578 10.75 -13.37 -14.08
CA LYS A 578 11.38 -14.56 -14.64
C LYS A 578 12.25 -14.21 -15.84
N LEU A 579 13.44 -14.82 -15.90
CA LEU A 579 14.27 -14.83 -17.10
C LEU A 579 13.54 -15.65 -18.17
N CYS A 580 13.36 -15.07 -19.36
CA CYS A 580 12.56 -15.67 -20.44
C CYS A 580 13.34 -15.83 -21.75
N TYR A 581 14.47 -15.15 -21.92
CA TYR A 581 15.30 -15.26 -23.12
C TYR A 581 16.78 -15.07 -22.80
N ALA A 582 17.64 -15.79 -23.52
CA ALA A 582 19.07 -15.56 -23.54
C ALA A 582 19.65 -15.72 -24.95
N ARG A 583 20.69 -14.95 -25.26
CA ARG A 583 21.55 -15.14 -26.43
C ARG A 583 22.98 -15.30 -25.97
N LEU A 584 23.61 -16.43 -26.29
CA LEU A 584 25.02 -16.69 -26.07
C LEU A 584 25.83 -16.35 -27.32
N GLU A 585 27.14 -16.15 -27.18
CA GLU A 585 28.04 -15.98 -28.32
C GLU A 585 28.01 -17.18 -29.26
N GLY A 586 27.87 -16.93 -30.57
CA GLY A 586 27.74 -17.96 -31.60
C GLY A 586 26.34 -18.59 -31.72
N GLU A 587 25.37 -18.20 -30.87
CA GLU A 587 23.99 -18.67 -30.94
C GLU A 587 23.04 -17.59 -31.46
N THR A 588 21.96 -17.99 -32.13
CA THR A 588 20.90 -17.08 -32.60
C THR A 588 20.01 -16.56 -31.46
N GLY A 589 20.01 -17.24 -30.30
CA GLY A 589 19.19 -16.95 -29.14
C GLY A 589 18.23 -18.08 -28.80
N ARG A 590 17.87 -18.22 -27.53
CA ARG A 590 17.01 -19.30 -27.04
C ARG A 590 15.99 -18.82 -26.01
N ASN A 591 14.79 -19.38 -26.12
CA ASN A 591 13.71 -19.17 -25.18
C ASN A 591 13.97 -19.96 -23.89
N ILE A 592 13.84 -19.29 -22.74
CA ILE A 592 14.06 -19.84 -21.40
C ILE A 592 12.70 -19.95 -20.70
N MET A 593 12.46 -21.08 -20.04
CA MET A 593 11.26 -21.30 -19.25
C MET A 593 11.55 -22.24 -18.08
N LYS A 594 11.01 -21.93 -16.91
CA LYS A 594 10.91 -22.90 -15.82
C LYS A 594 9.56 -23.62 -15.88
N ASP A 595 9.57 -24.93 -15.62
CA ASP A 595 8.38 -25.77 -15.64
C ASP A 595 8.44 -26.87 -14.56
N PRO A 596 8.13 -26.52 -13.30
CA PRO A 596 8.23 -27.47 -12.20
C PRO A 596 7.07 -28.48 -12.23
N VAL A 597 7.40 -29.78 -12.33
CA VAL A 597 6.44 -30.89 -12.37
C VAL A 597 5.51 -30.92 -11.14
N THR A 598 6.03 -30.56 -9.98
CA THR A 598 5.28 -30.59 -8.71
C THR A 598 4.30 -29.43 -8.54
N ASP A 599 4.39 -28.39 -9.38
CA ASP A 599 3.51 -27.22 -9.30
C ASP A 599 3.36 -26.53 -10.67
N PRO A 600 2.46 -27.03 -11.55
CA PRO A 600 2.26 -26.47 -12.89
C PRO A 600 1.85 -25.00 -12.90
N THR A 601 1.30 -24.47 -11.79
CA THR A 601 0.93 -23.05 -11.67
C THR A 601 2.16 -22.12 -11.62
N LYS A 602 3.36 -22.69 -11.43
CA LYS A 602 4.64 -22.00 -11.46
C LYS A 602 5.35 -22.03 -12.81
N ARG A 603 4.75 -22.61 -13.85
CA ARG A 603 5.27 -22.54 -15.22
C ARG A 603 5.41 -21.07 -15.68
N SER A 604 6.57 -20.68 -16.20
CA SER A 604 6.80 -19.32 -16.71
C SER A 604 6.54 -19.21 -18.23
N LEU A 605 6.57 -17.99 -18.77
CA LEU A 605 6.42 -17.72 -20.20
C LEU A 605 7.80 -17.75 -20.89
N PRO A 606 7.94 -18.45 -22.04
CA PRO A 606 9.18 -18.47 -22.82
C PRO A 606 9.31 -17.31 -23.83
N GLY A 607 10.53 -16.81 -24.02
CA GLY A 607 10.94 -15.94 -25.14
C GLY A 607 10.95 -14.43 -24.85
N ASP A 608 11.34 -13.63 -25.84
CA ASP A 608 11.13 -12.17 -25.80
C ASP A 608 9.63 -11.89 -25.97
N LEU A 609 9.04 -11.15 -25.03
CA LEU A 609 7.61 -10.96 -24.91
C LEU A 609 7.22 -9.54 -25.31
N SER A 610 6.05 -9.43 -25.95
CA SER A 610 5.36 -8.19 -26.27
C SER A 610 3.89 -8.30 -25.85
N VAL A 611 3.25 -7.15 -25.59
CA VAL A 611 1.83 -7.10 -25.21
C VAL A 611 1.06 -6.30 -26.24
N TYR A 612 -0.03 -6.88 -26.77
CA TYR A 612 -0.88 -6.24 -27.78
C TYR A 612 -2.34 -6.32 -27.39
N VAL A 613 -3.14 -5.37 -27.86
CA VAL A 613 -4.60 -5.41 -27.76
C VAL A 613 -5.13 -6.47 -28.73
N ASP A 614 -5.76 -7.52 -28.19
CA ASP A 614 -6.48 -8.53 -28.98
C ASP A 614 -7.92 -8.08 -29.21
N GLU A 615 -8.15 -7.46 -30.37
CA GLU A 615 -9.47 -6.99 -30.82
C GLU A 615 -10.49 -8.13 -30.96
N ASN A 616 -10.03 -9.36 -31.20
CA ASN A 616 -10.91 -10.54 -31.26
C ASN A 616 -11.31 -11.05 -29.87
N ASP A 617 -10.71 -10.53 -28.81
CA ASP A 617 -11.01 -10.86 -27.43
C ASP A 617 -11.34 -9.61 -26.62
N ASN A 618 -12.34 -8.85 -27.08
CA ASN A 618 -12.86 -7.65 -26.41
C ASN A 618 -11.77 -6.62 -26.07
N ASN A 619 -10.82 -6.39 -26.98
CA ASN A 619 -9.68 -5.49 -26.79
C ASN A 619 -8.84 -5.84 -25.54
N THR A 620 -8.72 -7.13 -25.22
CA THR A 620 -7.93 -7.60 -24.07
C THR A 620 -6.43 -7.46 -24.36
N PRO A 621 -5.64 -6.83 -23.47
CA PRO A 621 -4.18 -6.90 -23.54
C PRO A 621 -3.71 -8.34 -23.38
N LYS A 622 -3.02 -8.87 -24.39
CA LYS A 622 -2.48 -10.23 -24.42
C LYS A 622 -1.00 -10.27 -24.74
N THR A 623 -0.35 -11.28 -24.21
CA THR A 623 1.08 -11.54 -24.36
C THR A 623 1.33 -12.43 -25.56
N TYR A 624 2.24 -11.98 -26.42
CA TYR A 624 2.69 -12.69 -27.61
C TYR A 624 4.21 -12.90 -27.56
N PRO A 625 4.73 -13.98 -28.19
CA PRO A 625 6.15 -14.08 -28.47
C PRO A 625 6.50 -13.03 -29.54
N LYS A 626 7.48 -12.17 -29.27
CA LYS A 626 7.81 -11.04 -30.13
C LYS A 626 8.16 -11.46 -31.56
N ASP A 627 8.89 -12.58 -31.70
CA ASP A 627 9.32 -13.10 -33.02
C ASP A 627 8.18 -13.74 -33.83
N LEU A 628 7.05 -14.06 -33.18
CA LEU A 628 5.87 -14.65 -33.83
C LEU A 628 4.76 -13.61 -34.06
N TYR A 629 5.02 -12.36 -33.70
CA TYR A 629 4.07 -11.29 -33.89
C TYR A 629 4.19 -10.69 -35.30
N ASP A 630 3.06 -10.45 -35.96
CA ASP A 630 2.99 -9.97 -37.36
C ASP A 630 3.35 -8.49 -37.54
N GLY A 631 3.61 -7.77 -36.44
CA GLY A 631 4.10 -6.40 -36.44
C GLY A 631 3.04 -5.34 -36.75
N GLN A 632 1.77 -5.70 -36.88
CA GLN A 632 0.73 -4.74 -37.30
C GLN A 632 0.24 -3.82 -36.18
N LYS A 633 0.42 -4.20 -34.92
CA LYS A 633 -0.01 -3.44 -33.74
C LYS A 633 1.20 -2.96 -32.96
N GLU A 634 0.99 -1.85 -32.28
CA GLU A 634 2.00 -1.25 -31.43
C GLU A 634 2.16 -2.04 -30.13
N ASP A 635 3.39 -2.37 -29.75
CA ASP A 635 3.67 -3.06 -28.47
C ASP A 635 3.33 -2.11 -27.31
N MET A 636 2.50 -2.57 -26.39
CA MET A 636 2.09 -1.79 -25.21
C MET A 636 3.23 -1.63 -24.21
N LEU A 637 4.24 -2.51 -24.23
CA LEU A 637 5.45 -2.35 -23.43
C LEU A 637 6.36 -1.28 -24.04
N LYS A 638 6.29 -0.05 -23.52
CA LYS A 638 7.12 1.07 -24.01
C LYS A 638 8.41 1.18 -23.23
N LEU A 639 9.48 1.62 -23.88
CA LEU A 639 10.75 1.93 -23.23
C LEU A 639 10.55 3.07 -22.23
N VAL A 640 10.76 2.80 -20.94
CA VAL A 640 10.62 3.76 -19.84
C VAL A 640 11.95 4.13 -19.19
N PHE A 641 12.96 3.27 -19.37
CA PHE A 641 14.32 3.52 -18.89
C PHE A 641 15.36 2.87 -19.81
N ASP A 642 16.49 3.52 -20.08
CA ASP A 642 17.56 2.98 -20.93
C ASP A 642 19.00 3.11 -20.39
N GLY A 643 19.16 3.56 -19.13
CA GLY A 643 20.48 3.70 -18.50
C GLY A 643 21.31 4.90 -18.96
N THR A 644 20.81 5.72 -19.89
CA THR A 644 21.51 6.94 -20.35
C THR A 644 21.39 8.10 -19.34
N ALA A 645 22.09 9.21 -19.60
CA ALA A 645 22.01 10.42 -18.77
C ALA A 645 20.56 10.95 -18.67
N ASP A 646 19.81 10.93 -19.79
CA ASP A 646 18.37 11.21 -19.90
C ASP A 646 17.56 9.91 -19.90
N GLY A 647 17.95 9.04 -18.97
CA GLY A 647 17.56 7.64 -18.97
C GLY A 647 16.07 7.38 -18.84
N MET A 648 15.32 8.24 -18.17
CA MET A 648 13.86 8.15 -18.07
C MET A 648 13.19 8.69 -19.33
N LYS A 649 12.13 8.02 -19.78
CA LYS A 649 11.35 8.43 -20.95
C LYS A 649 9.97 8.94 -20.51
N ASP A 650 9.63 10.14 -20.94
CA ASP A 650 8.52 10.90 -20.36
C ASP A 650 7.15 10.47 -20.88
N GLU A 651 7.06 10.00 -22.13
CA GLU A 651 5.80 9.82 -22.88
C GLU A 651 4.72 9.02 -22.14
N ILE A 652 5.10 7.98 -21.40
CA ILE A 652 4.15 7.18 -20.60
C ILE A 652 4.40 7.25 -19.09
N LEU A 653 5.59 7.67 -18.66
CA LEU A 653 6.01 7.53 -17.26
C LEU A 653 5.70 8.78 -16.43
N LEU A 654 5.77 9.97 -17.02
CA LEU A 654 5.65 11.24 -16.28
C LEU A 654 4.26 11.89 -16.38
N LYS A 655 3.22 11.09 -16.66
CA LYS A 655 1.84 11.57 -16.74
C LYS A 655 1.37 12.11 -15.37
N PRO A 656 0.54 13.18 -15.34
CA PRO A 656 -0.10 13.65 -14.12
C PRO A 656 -0.95 12.57 -13.46
N PHE A 657 -1.06 12.61 -12.13
CA PHE A 657 -1.78 11.58 -11.37
C PHE A 657 -3.24 11.42 -11.79
N ASP A 658 -3.94 12.51 -12.11
CA ASP A 658 -5.33 12.43 -12.58
C ASP A 658 -5.46 11.77 -13.97
N THR A 659 -4.43 11.84 -14.81
CA THR A 659 -4.40 11.06 -16.06
C THR A 659 -4.38 9.57 -15.75
N ILE A 660 -3.57 9.15 -14.77
CA ILE A 660 -3.48 7.74 -14.34
C ILE A 660 -4.82 7.26 -13.76
N ARG A 661 -5.50 8.09 -12.94
CA ARG A 661 -6.87 7.82 -12.45
C ARG A 661 -7.87 7.61 -13.58
N ASN A 662 -7.85 8.49 -14.58
CA ASN A 662 -8.74 8.41 -15.73
C ASN A 662 -8.46 7.17 -16.59
N ASN A 663 -7.18 6.78 -16.73
CA ASN A 663 -6.79 5.53 -17.36
C ASN A 663 -7.40 4.33 -16.63
N VAL A 664 -7.28 4.25 -15.30
CA VAL A 664 -7.89 3.16 -14.51
C VAL A 664 -9.40 3.10 -14.76
N LYS A 665 -10.10 4.24 -14.66
CA LYS A 665 -11.56 4.32 -14.87
C LYS A 665 -11.97 3.83 -16.26
N THR A 666 -11.22 4.21 -17.29
CA THR A 666 -11.52 3.88 -18.68
C THR A 666 -11.19 2.42 -18.99
N ASN A 667 -9.96 1.99 -18.67
CA ASN A 667 -9.45 0.65 -18.97
C ASN A 667 -10.17 -0.43 -18.17
N TRP A 668 -10.58 -0.16 -16.92
CA TRP A 668 -11.34 -1.10 -16.10
C TRP A 668 -12.70 -1.42 -16.71
N LYS A 669 -13.39 -0.41 -17.25
CA LYS A 669 -14.69 -0.58 -17.92
C LYS A 669 -14.55 -1.30 -19.25
N ASN A 670 -13.51 -0.98 -20.02
CA ASN A 670 -13.31 -1.54 -21.36
C ASN A 670 -12.86 -3.01 -21.33
N LEU A 671 -12.11 -3.41 -20.30
CA LEU A 671 -11.71 -4.81 -20.14
C LEU A 671 -12.81 -5.61 -19.46
N VAL A 672 -13.43 -6.51 -20.22
CA VAL A 672 -14.42 -7.45 -19.67
C VAL A 672 -13.69 -8.48 -18.79
N SER A 673 -14.05 -8.55 -17.50
CA SER A 673 -13.60 -9.65 -16.64
C SER A 673 -14.01 -11.00 -17.24
N VAL A 674 -13.21 -12.04 -17.09
CA VAL A 674 -13.56 -13.40 -17.58
C VAL A 674 -14.77 -14.03 -16.89
N SER A 675 -15.46 -13.28 -16.02
CA SER A 675 -16.76 -13.59 -15.44
C SER A 675 -17.81 -14.07 -16.44
N SER A 676 -17.78 -13.58 -17.68
CA SER A 676 -18.73 -13.99 -18.73
C SER A 676 -18.45 -15.36 -19.35
N LYS A 677 -17.28 -15.95 -19.09
CA LYS A 677 -16.78 -17.18 -19.73
C LYS A 677 -16.65 -18.37 -18.76
N ILE A 678 -16.98 -18.20 -17.47
CA ILE A 678 -16.64 -19.17 -16.42
C ILE A 678 -17.79 -19.38 -15.44
N ASN A 679 -18.02 -20.64 -15.07
CA ASN A 679 -18.91 -21.01 -13.98
C ASN A 679 -18.36 -20.48 -12.64
N ALA A 680 -19.09 -19.56 -12.00
CA ALA A 680 -18.72 -18.94 -10.74
C ALA A 680 -18.46 -19.94 -9.59
N THR A 681 -19.03 -21.15 -9.65
CA THR A 681 -18.81 -22.21 -8.65
C THR A 681 -17.51 -22.98 -8.85
N GLU A 682 -16.99 -23.05 -10.09
CA GLU A 682 -15.74 -23.76 -10.41
C GLU A 682 -14.52 -22.84 -10.36
N PHE A 683 -14.72 -21.54 -10.59
CA PHE A 683 -13.64 -20.55 -10.60
C PHE A 683 -12.75 -20.61 -9.36
N PRO A 684 -13.27 -20.62 -8.10
CA PRO A 684 -12.43 -20.66 -6.91
C PRO A 684 -11.53 -21.90 -6.81
N LYS A 685 -11.90 -23.01 -7.47
CA LYS A 685 -11.13 -24.26 -7.46
C LYS A 685 -9.98 -24.26 -8.46
N ASN A 686 -10.12 -23.52 -9.57
CA ASN A 686 -9.24 -23.63 -10.73
C ASN A 686 -8.55 -22.31 -11.13
N TYR A 687 -8.83 -21.19 -10.48
CA TYR A 687 -8.34 -19.87 -10.90
C TYR A 687 -6.81 -19.79 -11.11
N LYS A 688 -6.03 -20.52 -10.31
CA LYS A 688 -4.55 -20.54 -10.40
C LYS A 688 -4.01 -21.22 -11.67
N LYS A 689 -4.85 -21.96 -12.40
CA LYS A 689 -4.47 -22.67 -13.64
C LYS A 689 -4.81 -21.88 -14.89
N LEU A 690 -5.55 -20.78 -14.76
CA LEU A 690 -6.15 -20.10 -15.89
C LEU A 690 -5.21 -18.99 -16.40
N GLN A 691 -4.76 -19.13 -17.65
CA GLN A 691 -3.81 -18.23 -18.31
C GLN A 691 -4.55 -17.31 -19.28
N TYR A 692 -5.19 -16.25 -18.78
CA TYR A 692 -6.05 -15.39 -19.61
C TYR A 692 -5.30 -14.35 -20.43
N GLY A 693 -4.14 -13.89 -19.93
CA GLY A 693 -3.32 -12.87 -20.56
C GLY A 693 -2.36 -13.38 -21.64
N ILE A 694 -2.47 -14.64 -22.08
CA ILE A 694 -1.57 -15.20 -23.10
C ILE A 694 -2.31 -15.44 -24.42
N SER A 695 -1.61 -15.22 -25.53
CA SER A 695 -2.12 -15.54 -26.86
C SER A 695 -2.08 -17.06 -27.14
N LYS A 696 -2.78 -17.49 -28.20
CA LYS A 696 -2.75 -18.89 -28.65
C LYS A 696 -1.36 -19.30 -29.12
N GLU A 697 -0.63 -18.38 -29.74
CA GLU A 697 0.74 -18.55 -30.25
C GLU A 697 1.70 -18.74 -29.08
N LEU A 698 1.62 -17.88 -28.05
CA LEU A 698 2.45 -18.04 -26.85
C LEU A 698 2.13 -19.34 -26.11
N LYS A 699 0.85 -19.73 -26.04
CA LYS A 699 0.46 -21.00 -25.44
C LYS A 699 1.08 -22.20 -26.16
N LYS A 700 1.02 -22.24 -27.49
CA LYS A 700 1.68 -23.28 -28.30
C LYS A 700 3.17 -23.33 -28.03
N LEU A 701 3.84 -22.17 -28.01
CA LEU A 701 5.28 -22.10 -27.71
C LEU A 701 5.61 -22.60 -26.30
N GLN A 702 4.79 -22.24 -25.30
CA GLN A 702 4.93 -22.70 -23.92
C GLN A 702 4.81 -24.24 -23.82
N ASP A 703 3.80 -24.83 -24.48
CA ASP A 703 3.57 -26.26 -24.42
C ASP A 703 4.64 -27.05 -25.20
N GLN A 704 5.08 -26.55 -26.37
CA GLN A 704 6.23 -27.09 -27.11
C GLN A 704 7.48 -27.10 -26.25
N LYS A 705 7.78 -25.99 -25.56
CA LYS A 705 8.98 -25.89 -24.72
C LYS A 705 8.90 -26.80 -23.49
N GLY A 706 7.70 -27.00 -22.94
CA GLY A 706 7.48 -27.97 -21.86
C GLY A 706 7.77 -29.40 -22.32
N ALA A 707 7.34 -29.77 -23.52
CA ALA A 707 7.64 -31.08 -24.11
C ALA A 707 9.13 -31.29 -24.39
N GLU A 708 9.82 -30.27 -24.93
CA GLU A 708 11.29 -30.30 -25.13
C GLU A 708 12.05 -30.50 -23.81
N ASN A 709 11.67 -29.75 -22.77
CA ASN A 709 12.27 -29.88 -21.45
C ASN A 709 12.08 -31.30 -20.88
N ALA A 710 10.87 -31.84 -20.96
CA ALA A 710 10.58 -33.21 -20.52
C ALA A 710 11.40 -34.27 -21.28
N LYS A 711 11.57 -34.09 -22.60
CA LYS A 711 12.41 -34.96 -23.43
C LYS A 711 13.88 -34.90 -23.00
N SER A 712 14.43 -33.70 -22.78
CA SER A 712 15.81 -33.53 -22.35
C SER A 712 16.13 -34.19 -21.01
N ILE A 713 15.19 -34.14 -20.05
CA ILE A 713 15.32 -34.81 -18.74
C ILE A 713 15.35 -36.33 -18.92
N ASN A 714 14.47 -36.87 -19.77
CA ASN A 714 14.45 -38.31 -20.05
C ASN A 714 15.71 -38.79 -20.77
N GLU A 715 16.28 -37.98 -21.65
CA GLU A 715 17.55 -38.29 -22.34
C GLU A 715 18.75 -38.21 -21.39
N ALA A 716 18.81 -37.19 -20.52
CA ALA A 716 19.83 -37.09 -19.48
C ALA A 716 19.75 -38.27 -18.49
N GLY A 717 18.54 -38.65 -18.08
CA GLY A 717 18.29 -39.83 -17.23
C GLY A 717 18.71 -41.14 -17.90
N LYS A 718 18.57 -41.29 -19.21
CA LYS A 718 19.06 -42.47 -19.96
C LYS A 718 20.59 -42.53 -20.03
N SER A 719 21.28 -41.40 -20.02
CA SER A 719 22.74 -41.34 -20.06
C SER A 719 23.43 -41.53 -18.71
N HIS A 720 22.68 -41.46 -17.59
CA HIS A 720 23.21 -41.50 -16.21
C HIS A 720 22.42 -42.44 -15.30
N VAL A 721 22.29 -43.70 -15.71
CA VAL A 721 21.97 -44.80 -14.79
C VAL A 721 23.01 -45.91 -14.96
N GLN A 722 24.23 -45.65 -14.46
CA GLN A 722 24.94 -46.68 -13.71
C GLN A 722 24.49 -46.47 -12.25
N TYR A 723 23.50 -47.24 -11.80
CA TYR A 723 23.40 -47.48 -10.37
C TYR A 723 24.72 -48.15 -9.98
N ILE A 724 25.56 -47.47 -9.20
CA ILE A 724 26.47 -48.18 -8.32
C ILE A 724 25.52 -48.84 -7.31
N GLU A 725 25.14 -50.09 -7.58
CA GLU A 725 24.62 -50.95 -6.54
C GLU A 725 25.68 -50.99 -5.45
N ILE A 726 25.45 -50.27 -4.35
CA ILE A 726 26.20 -50.48 -3.11
C ILE A 726 25.65 -51.77 -2.49
N GLU A 727 25.82 -52.89 -3.18
CA GLU A 727 25.78 -54.22 -2.57
C GLU A 727 27.12 -54.42 -1.87
N ASN A 728 27.21 -53.97 -0.61
CA ASN A 728 28.13 -54.41 0.45
C ASN A 728 28.50 -53.29 1.44
N ILE A 729 27.52 -52.53 1.94
CA ILE A 729 27.68 -52.00 3.30
C ILE A 729 27.06 -53.03 4.24
N LYS A 730 27.87 -54.02 4.64
CA LYS A 730 27.62 -54.73 5.90
C LYS A 730 27.57 -53.66 6.98
N SER A 731 26.45 -53.63 7.71
CA SER A 731 26.22 -52.92 8.97
C SER A 731 27.48 -52.27 9.56
N ILE A 732 27.64 -50.96 9.33
CA ILE A 732 28.53 -50.16 10.17
C ILE A 732 27.76 -49.94 11.47
N ASP A 733 28.19 -50.65 12.50
CA ASP A 733 27.72 -50.48 13.87
C ASP A 733 28.22 -49.13 14.40
N LEU A 734 27.30 -48.16 14.53
CA LEU A 734 27.58 -46.79 14.98
C LEU A 734 27.81 -46.68 16.50
N THR A 735 28.02 -47.78 17.21
CA THR A 735 28.23 -47.76 18.67
C THR A 735 29.68 -47.54 19.12
N THR A 736 30.67 -47.42 18.22
CA THR A 736 32.11 -47.32 18.62
C THR A 736 32.84 -46.02 18.23
N GLN A 737 32.15 -44.96 17.81
CA GLN A 737 32.79 -43.65 17.54
C GLN A 737 32.25 -42.47 18.36
N THR A 738 31.76 -42.72 19.58
CA THR A 738 31.44 -41.65 20.55
C THR A 738 32.60 -41.26 21.49
N ASP A 739 33.75 -41.96 21.43
CA ASP A 739 34.86 -41.75 22.38
C ASP A 739 36.01 -40.85 21.88
N GLN A 740 36.01 -40.39 20.61
CA GLN A 740 37.07 -39.50 20.10
C GLN A 740 36.68 -38.03 19.96
N LEU A 741 35.39 -37.68 20.03
CA LEU A 741 34.91 -36.28 19.95
C LEU A 741 34.81 -35.57 21.31
N SER A 742 34.93 -36.29 22.42
CA SER A 742 34.88 -35.71 23.79
C SER A 742 36.23 -35.16 24.29
N LYS A 743 37.34 -35.36 23.57
CA LYS A 743 38.69 -34.89 23.95
C LYS A 743 39.13 -33.56 23.32
N ALA A 744 38.36 -32.98 22.39
CA ALA A 744 38.75 -31.74 21.69
C ALA A 744 38.06 -30.46 22.23
N LEU A 745 37.16 -30.57 23.21
CA LEU A 745 36.46 -29.43 23.82
C LEU A 745 36.74 -29.38 25.32
N SER A 746 37.89 -28.82 25.69
CA SER A 746 38.18 -28.42 27.06
C SER A 746 38.11 -26.89 27.17
N PRO A 747 37.16 -26.32 27.95
CA PRO A 747 37.27 -24.96 28.44
C PRO A 747 38.20 -24.96 29.66
N ALA A 748 39.15 -24.03 29.66
CA ALA A 748 40.06 -23.79 30.77
C ALA A 748 39.29 -23.54 32.08
N LYS A 749 39.72 -24.21 33.15
CA LYS A 749 39.30 -23.93 34.53
C LYS A 749 39.87 -22.57 34.97
N GLN A 750 39.03 -21.68 35.47
CA GLN A 750 39.39 -20.78 36.57
C GLN A 750 38.30 -20.77 37.66
N SER A 751 38.73 -21.25 38.83
CA SER A 751 38.34 -20.95 40.22
C SER A 751 36.98 -20.31 40.55
N GLY A 752 36.18 -21.06 41.32
CA GLY A 752 35.98 -20.76 42.75
C GLY A 752 34.80 -19.87 43.13
N GLY A 753 33.79 -20.46 43.80
CA GLY A 753 32.82 -19.72 44.61
C GLY A 753 31.53 -20.49 44.89
N LYS A 754 31.43 -21.10 46.07
CA LYS A 754 30.20 -21.74 46.60
C LYS A 754 29.24 -20.66 47.14
N SER A 755 27.93 -20.75 46.86
CA SER A 755 26.88 -20.78 47.90
C SER A 755 25.44 -20.89 47.36
N HIS A 756 24.74 -21.91 47.87
CA HIS A 756 23.33 -22.03 48.31
C HIS A 756 22.09 -21.70 47.44
N HIS A 757 21.28 -22.77 47.27
CA HIS A 757 19.83 -22.91 47.40
C HIS A 757 18.88 -21.76 46.97
N HIS A 758 17.99 -22.05 46.01
CA HIS A 758 16.58 -22.34 46.35
C HIS A 758 15.82 -23.01 45.19
N ARG A 759 15.00 -24.00 45.57
CA ARG A 759 13.99 -24.71 44.77
C ARG A 759 12.95 -23.76 44.16
N ARG A 760 12.50 -24.05 42.93
CA ARG A 760 11.06 -24.10 42.55
C ARG A 760 10.89 -24.78 41.19
N ARG A 761 10.09 -25.86 41.18
CA ARG A 761 9.55 -26.54 39.98
C ARG A 761 8.41 -25.71 39.38
N PRO A 762 8.10 -25.90 38.09
CA PRO A 762 6.70 -26.02 37.69
C PRO A 762 6.40 -27.32 36.94
N ASN A 763 5.14 -27.73 37.08
CA ASN A 763 4.53 -28.98 36.65
C ASN A 763 4.47 -29.15 35.12
N SER A 764 4.75 -30.38 34.71
CA SER A 764 4.47 -30.95 33.39
C SER A 764 3.12 -31.68 33.38
N ALA A 765 2.29 -31.45 32.38
CA ALA A 765 1.29 -32.41 31.92
C ALA A 765 1.29 -32.43 30.37
N PRO A 766 1.55 -33.57 29.72
CA PRO A 766 1.63 -33.66 28.26
C PRO A 766 0.30 -34.15 27.65
N VAL A 767 -0.20 -33.45 26.63
CA VAL A 767 -1.30 -33.93 25.78
C VAL A 767 -0.72 -34.58 24.52
N LYS A 768 -1.15 -35.82 24.30
CA LYS A 768 -0.76 -36.74 23.22
C LYS A 768 -1.17 -36.22 21.83
N THR A 769 -0.24 -36.12 20.89
CA THR A 769 -0.53 -36.06 19.45
C THR A 769 -0.13 -37.37 18.78
N LYS A 770 -1.13 -38.09 18.23
CA LYS A 770 -0.94 -39.27 17.38
C LYS A 770 -0.58 -38.81 15.96
N SER A 771 0.65 -39.04 15.51
CA SER A 771 1.03 -38.97 14.10
C SER A 771 0.88 -40.36 13.46
N LYS A 772 -0.06 -40.51 12.52
CA LYS A 772 -0.11 -41.65 11.60
C LYS A 772 0.81 -41.35 10.42
N SER A 773 1.96 -42.02 10.35
CA SER A 773 2.74 -42.17 9.13
C SER A 773 2.10 -43.26 8.25
N ARG A 774 1.75 -42.94 7.01
CA ARG A 774 1.57 -43.96 5.96
C ARG A 774 2.66 -43.73 4.91
N LYS A 775 3.56 -44.70 4.84
CA LYS A 775 4.43 -44.98 3.70
C LYS A 775 3.58 -45.59 2.59
N ASN A 776 3.69 -45.03 1.39
CA ASN A 776 3.98 -45.74 0.14
C ASN A 776 4.32 -44.70 -0.92
#